data_AF-A0A967DZP9-F1
#
_entry.id   AF-A0A967DZP9-F1
#
_cell.length_a   1.000
_cell.length_b   1.000
_cell.length_c   1.000
_cell.angle_alpha   90.00
_cell.angle_beta   90.00
_cell.angle_gamma   90.00
#
_symmetry.space_group_name_H-M   'P 1'
#
loop_
_entity.id
_entity.type
_entity.pdbx_description
1 polymer ?
#
loop_
_entity_poly.entity_id
_entity_poly.type
_entity_poly.pdbx_seq_one_letter_code
_entity_poly.pdbx_strand_id
1 'polypeptide(L)'
;MQQTTQSYIQGNWTQGKGEGHPIFDSVTGEHFTNVNVEGFDIPEVLAYGREKANALRKMTFQERGNMLKSLAFYLQKKKKHFYEISYRTGATKIDSWFDIDGGFGNLFANASLRKLFPNQPFDVEGEPIDLSRGGKFMAHHILVPKEGVAVHINAFNFPVWGMLEKCAVNWMAGVPAVVLPAPQSAYLTEAVVKEIIASGILPEGALQLISGTAKTILDSVESQDIVTFTGSASTGRLLKVHPRLTQEAVPFTMEADSLNASILGEDAVPGTPEFKLFIREVKNEMTIKCGQKCTAIRRILVPEHLMEDVQIALGKALDKTSLGDPRLKEVRMGALIDKKQVEDVKQKVSEITKTAQLVYGDFEPAEAVGANFKKGAFIKPILLREDEPFKNEAAHVTEAFGPVSTLMPYKNLDEAVALAKKGRGSLVSSIFTNDNSIAREYTINAASHHGRILSVNRESAKQSTGHGSPLPTLVHGGPGRAGGGEEMGGKRGIKHYMQRCAIQGSPTTLTEITGIYQAKADYKPAEKHPFAYHWDEIKPGMSLQTHNRTLTDTDIINFGNLTWDHFYAHTDITSLEGSIFEQRTAHGYFIISAAAGLFVYPNKGPVAANYGLEEIRFLRPLYHNDTINVRLTCKEKVDRDQKGKELPSGIVKWYVEVFDVEAVEEEDKLVAIATILTMVQKKQTTFHEIDLNFLQQKISALTEDAKANWGIMTPQHMVEHLEMGLRIATGEISDFEVATPQEYLEKVQETLYNYEKMPHNYKMPLLKENDLEELKHNDLAKAKENFYEAYEAFEKFFREHPETTTKNVVFGELTYFEWKLLNRKHFNHHFEQFGLI
;
A
#
# COMPACT_ATOMS: atom_id res chain seq x y z
N MET A 1 -5.18 -2.50 42.90
CA MET A 1 -5.24 -1.23 42.13
C MET A 1 -5.51 -1.62 40.69
N GLN A 2 -6.60 -1.12 40.10
CA GLN A 2 -6.88 -1.32 38.67
C GLN A 2 -5.77 -0.64 37.84
N GLN A 3 -5.28 -1.31 36.80
CA GLN A 3 -4.13 -0.86 36.02
C GLN A 3 -4.54 0.36 35.17
N THR A 4 -3.97 1.53 35.43
CA THR A 4 -4.09 2.75 34.60
C THR A 4 -3.38 2.54 33.26
N THR A 5 -3.91 3.15 32.19
CA THR A 5 -3.26 3.12 30.87
C THR A 5 -1.87 3.74 30.93
N GLN A 6 -0.93 3.19 30.14
CA GLN A 6 0.41 3.73 29.99
C GLN A 6 0.53 4.52 28.68
N SER A 7 1.47 5.45 28.66
CA SER A 7 1.90 6.20 27.47
C SER A 7 3.31 5.78 27.10
N TYR A 8 3.63 5.78 25.80
CA TYR A 8 4.98 5.48 25.30
C TYR A 8 5.61 6.78 24.81
N ILE A 9 6.46 7.37 25.67
CA ILE A 9 7.05 8.69 25.47
C ILE A 9 8.55 8.60 25.68
N GLN A 10 9.33 9.28 24.84
CA GLN A 10 10.80 9.28 24.92
C GLN A 10 11.41 7.87 24.98
N GLY A 11 10.85 6.92 24.23
CA GLY A 11 11.30 5.53 24.19
C GLY A 11 10.91 4.67 25.41
N ASN A 12 10.08 5.18 26.33
CA ASN A 12 9.76 4.51 27.59
C ASN A 12 8.26 4.45 27.87
N TRP A 13 7.81 3.33 28.46
CA TRP A 13 6.45 3.19 28.98
C TRP A 13 6.32 3.90 30.32
N THR A 14 5.50 4.96 30.36
CA THR A 14 5.33 5.85 31.51
C THR A 14 3.85 5.99 31.88
N GLN A 15 3.57 6.15 33.17
CA GLN A 15 2.23 6.40 33.69
C GLN A 15 2.14 7.85 34.20
N GLY A 16 1.00 8.51 34.01
CA GLY A 16 0.76 9.85 34.54
C GLY A 16 0.72 9.89 36.08
N LYS A 17 0.95 11.07 36.66
CA LYS A 17 0.92 11.31 38.11
C LYS A 17 -0.51 11.45 38.62
N GLY A 18 -0.89 10.74 39.68
CA GLY A 18 -2.25 10.80 40.26
C GLY A 18 -3.21 9.71 39.73
N GLU A 19 -4.48 9.78 40.14
CA GLU A 19 -5.47 8.71 39.87
C GLU A 19 -5.95 8.67 38.41
N GLY A 20 -6.01 9.81 37.73
CA GLY A 20 -6.51 9.92 36.35
C GLY A 20 -8.03 9.99 36.25
N HIS A 21 -8.55 9.79 35.04
CA HIS A 21 -9.98 9.77 34.74
C HIS A 21 -10.48 8.34 34.56
N PRO A 22 -11.60 7.94 35.19
CA PRO A 22 -12.12 6.59 35.11
C PRO A 22 -12.69 6.27 33.72
N ILE A 23 -12.39 5.07 33.24
CA ILE A 23 -12.90 4.49 31.99
C ILE A 23 -13.78 3.29 32.32
N PHE A 24 -14.96 3.27 31.72
CA PHE A 24 -15.99 2.28 31.97
C PHE A 24 -16.14 1.34 30.78
N ASP A 25 -16.50 0.09 31.06
CA ASP A 25 -16.93 -0.85 30.03
C ASP A 25 -18.28 -0.40 29.48
N SER A 26 -18.35 -0.19 28.16
CA SER A 26 -19.56 0.31 27.48
C SER A 26 -20.78 -0.60 27.64
N VAL A 27 -20.55 -1.90 27.87
CA VAL A 27 -21.61 -2.93 27.95
C VAL A 27 -22.11 -3.08 29.39
N THR A 28 -21.19 -3.15 30.35
CA THR A 28 -21.54 -3.45 31.76
C THR A 28 -21.67 -2.21 32.64
N GLY A 29 -21.05 -1.09 32.24
CA GLY A 29 -20.92 0.12 33.05
C GLY A 29 -19.90 -0.01 34.19
N GLU A 30 -19.10 -1.07 34.22
CA GLU A 30 -18.07 -1.29 35.23
C GLU A 30 -16.83 -0.43 34.96
N HIS A 31 -16.32 0.25 35.98
CA HIS A 31 -15.02 0.92 35.93
C HIS A 31 -13.90 -0.13 35.96
N PHE A 32 -13.04 -0.14 34.93
CA PHE A 32 -11.98 -1.17 34.82
C PHE A 32 -10.56 -0.60 34.67
N THR A 33 -10.40 0.65 34.27
CA THR A 33 -9.10 1.32 34.11
C THR A 33 -9.25 2.84 34.22
N ASN A 34 -8.13 3.54 34.37
CA ASN A 34 -8.05 5.00 34.34
C ASN A 34 -7.15 5.46 33.19
N VAL A 35 -7.39 6.68 32.72
CA VAL A 35 -6.51 7.39 31.77
C VAL A 35 -5.86 8.59 32.46
N ASN A 36 -4.54 8.69 32.39
CA ASN A 36 -3.80 9.78 33.00
C ASN A 36 -2.57 10.22 32.17
N VAL A 37 -2.47 11.52 31.90
CA VAL A 37 -1.37 12.16 31.17
C VAL A 37 -0.68 13.27 31.99
N GLU A 38 -1.07 13.43 33.26
CA GLU A 38 -0.53 14.48 34.11
C GLU A 38 0.96 14.26 34.41
N GLY A 39 1.74 15.33 34.32
CA GLY A 39 3.17 15.31 34.60
C GLY A 39 4.06 14.87 33.43
N PHE A 40 3.51 14.65 32.23
CA PHE A 40 4.31 14.44 31.03
C PHE A 40 4.90 15.75 30.50
N ASP A 41 6.16 15.70 30.06
CA ASP A 41 6.84 16.81 29.40
C ASP A 41 6.57 16.78 27.90
N ILE A 42 5.45 17.40 27.50
CA ILE A 42 4.96 17.34 26.12
C ILE A 42 5.95 17.94 25.09
N PRO A 43 6.59 19.10 25.34
CA PRO A 43 7.65 19.61 24.46
C PRO A 43 8.75 18.58 24.18
N GLU A 44 9.21 17.89 25.22
CA GLU A 44 10.26 16.89 25.10
C GLU A 44 9.79 15.63 24.35
N VAL A 45 8.51 15.24 24.47
CA VAL A 45 7.93 14.19 23.62
C VAL A 45 8.05 14.57 22.15
N LEU A 46 7.66 15.80 21.76
CA LEU A 46 7.76 16.21 20.35
C LEU A 46 9.22 16.28 19.90
N ALA A 47 10.11 16.85 20.71
CA ALA A 47 11.55 16.95 20.43
C ALA A 47 12.19 15.59 20.18
N TYR A 48 11.93 14.60 21.05
CA TYR A 48 12.45 13.25 20.91
C TYR A 48 12.07 12.62 19.56
N GLY A 49 10.83 12.80 19.11
CA GLY A 49 10.37 12.33 17.80
C GLY A 49 11.14 12.99 16.65
N ARG A 50 11.36 14.31 16.72
CA ARG A 50 12.10 15.07 15.70
C ARG A 50 13.56 14.63 15.60
N GLU A 51 14.20 14.38 16.75
CA GLU A 51 15.63 14.07 16.84
C GLU A 51 15.96 12.61 16.53
N LYS A 52 15.19 11.65 17.06
CA LYS A 52 15.55 10.22 17.00
C LYS A 52 15.09 9.54 15.71
N ALA A 53 14.07 10.05 15.04
CA ALA A 53 13.49 9.41 13.86
C ALA A 53 14.29 9.58 12.55
N ASN A 54 15.55 10.04 12.60
CA ASN A 54 16.37 10.25 11.39
C ASN A 54 16.57 8.96 10.57
N ALA A 55 16.59 7.80 11.22
CA ALA A 55 16.65 6.51 10.53
C ALA A 55 15.45 6.32 9.56
N LEU A 56 14.23 6.66 10.01
CA LEU A 56 13.03 6.56 9.20
C LEU A 56 13.07 7.48 7.96
N ARG A 57 13.59 8.70 8.11
CA ARG A 57 13.71 9.69 7.02
C ARG A 57 14.68 9.22 5.93
N LYS A 58 15.78 8.57 6.34
CA LYS A 58 16.83 8.07 5.43
C LYS A 58 16.45 6.79 4.69
N MET A 59 15.51 6.01 5.22
CA MET A 59 15.01 4.83 4.53
C MET A 59 14.39 5.21 3.19
N THR A 60 14.52 4.34 2.18
CA THR A 60 13.81 4.53 0.91
C THR A 60 12.33 4.21 1.07
N PHE A 61 11.49 4.64 0.11
CA PHE A 61 10.09 4.19 0.07
C PHE A 61 9.94 2.67 0.01
N GLN A 62 10.90 1.95 -0.60
CA GLN A 62 10.87 0.49 -0.65
C GLN A 62 11.06 -0.12 0.73
N GLU A 63 12.06 0.37 1.48
CA GLU A 63 12.35 -0.05 2.84
C GLU A 63 11.18 0.27 3.78
N ARG A 64 10.62 1.49 3.70
CA ARG A 64 9.46 1.91 4.49
C ARG A 64 8.24 1.04 4.18
N GLY A 65 7.98 0.74 2.90
CA GLY A 65 6.88 -0.15 2.51
C GLY A 65 7.08 -1.59 3.01
N ASN A 66 8.29 -2.14 2.98
CA ASN A 66 8.59 -3.47 3.52
C ASN A 66 8.52 -3.52 5.05
N MET A 67 8.90 -2.44 5.73
CA MET A 67 8.71 -2.26 7.18
C MET A 67 7.21 -2.33 7.54
N LEU A 68 6.35 -1.58 6.83
CA LEU A 68 4.89 -1.63 7.04
C LEU A 68 4.31 -3.01 6.79
N LYS A 69 4.74 -3.70 5.73
CA LYS A 69 4.33 -5.08 5.42
C LYS A 69 4.68 -6.05 6.54
N SER A 70 5.90 -5.93 7.08
CA SER A 70 6.39 -6.77 8.17
C SER A 70 5.59 -6.53 9.46
N LEU A 71 5.32 -5.27 9.77
CA LEU A 71 4.50 -4.89 10.92
C LEU A 71 3.07 -5.44 10.81
N ALA A 72 2.46 -5.34 9.64
CA ALA A 72 1.12 -5.87 9.38
C ALA A 72 1.05 -7.40 9.65
N PHE A 73 2.03 -8.17 9.18
CA PHE A 73 2.10 -9.60 9.46
C PHE A 73 2.30 -9.91 10.94
N TYR A 74 3.10 -9.12 11.65
CA TYR A 74 3.30 -9.28 13.08
C TYR A 74 1.99 -9.08 13.85
N LEU A 75 1.27 -7.98 13.59
CA LEU A 75 0.01 -7.66 14.27
C LEU A 75 -1.11 -8.64 13.95
N GLN A 76 -1.18 -9.14 12.71
CA GLN A 76 -2.20 -10.11 12.30
C GLN A 76 -2.16 -11.40 13.13
N LYS A 77 -0.97 -11.84 13.56
CA LYS A 77 -0.79 -13.02 14.42
C LYS A 77 -1.36 -12.81 15.83
N LYS A 78 -1.51 -11.57 16.27
CA LYS A 78 -1.93 -11.19 17.63
C LYS A 78 -3.37 -10.70 17.73
N LYS A 79 -4.06 -10.55 16.61
CA LYS A 79 -5.38 -9.90 16.52
C LYS A 79 -6.43 -10.42 17.49
N LYS A 80 -6.42 -11.73 17.81
CA LYS A 80 -7.40 -12.35 18.73
C LYS A 80 -7.46 -11.63 20.08
N HIS A 81 -6.31 -11.23 20.63
CA HIS A 81 -6.25 -10.51 21.90
C HIS A 81 -6.91 -9.12 21.81
N PHE A 82 -6.74 -8.41 20.70
CA PHE A 82 -7.34 -7.09 20.50
C PHE A 82 -8.86 -7.15 20.38
N TYR A 83 -9.43 -8.23 19.83
CA TYR A 83 -10.88 -8.43 19.82
C TYR A 83 -11.46 -8.51 21.23
N GLU A 84 -10.81 -9.25 22.14
CA GLU A 84 -11.26 -9.38 23.53
C GLU A 84 -11.30 -8.04 24.26
N ILE A 85 -10.30 -7.18 23.99
CA ILE A 85 -10.26 -5.82 24.53
C ILE A 85 -11.34 -4.95 23.87
N SER A 86 -11.53 -5.07 22.55
CA SER A 86 -12.46 -4.26 21.77
C SER A 86 -13.93 -4.44 22.19
N TYR A 87 -14.31 -5.60 22.72
CA TYR A 87 -15.68 -5.81 23.24
C TYR A 87 -16.08 -4.81 24.34
N ARG A 88 -15.11 -4.29 25.10
CA ARG A 88 -15.35 -3.26 26.12
C ARG A 88 -15.78 -1.91 25.53
N THR A 89 -15.55 -1.67 24.24
CA THR A 89 -16.02 -0.48 23.50
C THR A 89 -17.50 -0.59 23.11
N GLY A 90 -18.15 -1.73 23.38
CA GLY A 90 -19.51 -2.02 22.92
C GLY A 90 -19.58 -2.49 21.47
N ALA A 91 -18.46 -2.64 20.76
CA ALA A 91 -18.43 -3.12 19.38
C ALA A 91 -18.66 -4.64 19.28
N THR A 92 -19.51 -5.09 18.36
CA THR A 92 -19.61 -6.51 17.99
C THR A 92 -18.35 -7.01 17.29
N LYS A 93 -18.21 -8.33 17.10
CA LYS A 93 -17.06 -8.88 16.35
C LYS A 93 -16.92 -8.27 14.95
N ILE A 94 -18.02 -8.05 14.23
CA ILE A 94 -17.99 -7.45 12.88
C ILE A 94 -17.58 -5.97 12.97
N ASP A 95 -18.08 -5.26 13.97
CA ASP A 95 -17.72 -3.86 14.22
C ASP A 95 -16.23 -3.70 14.56
N SER A 96 -15.69 -4.58 15.40
CA SER A 96 -14.26 -4.66 15.74
C SER A 96 -13.41 -5.09 14.55
N TRP A 97 -13.95 -5.86 13.61
CA TRP A 97 -13.22 -6.24 12.39
C TRP A 97 -12.92 -5.03 11.51
N PHE A 98 -13.85 -4.08 11.37
CA PHE A 98 -13.58 -2.83 10.65
C PHE A 98 -12.49 -1.97 11.32
N ASP A 99 -12.41 -1.98 12.65
CA ASP A 99 -11.39 -1.22 13.39
C ASP A 99 -10.02 -1.92 13.38
N ILE A 100 -9.97 -3.20 13.74
CA ILE A 100 -8.73 -3.96 13.93
C ILE A 100 -8.17 -4.43 12.59
N ASP A 101 -8.92 -5.29 11.88
CA ASP A 101 -8.44 -5.85 10.61
C ASP A 101 -8.41 -4.75 9.52
N GLY A 102 -9.32 -3.77 9.56
CA GLY A 102 -9.25 -2.59 8.71
C GLY A 102 -8.01 -1.72 8.99
N GLY A 103 -7.65 -1.51 10.26
CA GLY A 103 -6.41 -0.83 10.64
C GLY A 103 -5.16 -1.57 10.15
N PHE A 104 -5.11 -2.90 10.28
CA PHE A 104 -3.99 -3.69 9.75
C PHE A 104 -3.98 -3.72 8.22
N GLY A 105 -5.14 -3.70 7.58
CA GLY A 105 -5.29 -3.56 6.14
C GLY A 105 -4.67 -2.28 5.59
N ASN A 106 -4.75 -1.16 6.32
CA ASN A 106 -4.09 0.09 5.94
C ASN A 106 -2.57 -0.04 5.83
N LEU A 107 -1.93 -0.82 6.71
CA LEU A 107 -0.49 -1.10 6.62
C LEU A 107 -0.15 -1.87 5.34
N PHE A 108 -0.93 -2.90 4.99
CA PHE A 108 -0.72 -3.65 3.74
C PHE A 108 -0.97 -2.81 2.48
N ALA A 109 -2.01 -1.97 2.49
CA ALA A 109 -2.33 -1.10 1.38
C ALA A 109 -1.21 -0.08 1.13
N ASN A 110 -0.76 0.62 2.18
CA ASN A 110 0.34 1.58 2.09
C ASN A 110 1.68 0.90 1.75
N ALA A 111 1.96 -0.27 2.33
CA ALA A 111 3.11 -1.07 1.95
C ALA A 111 3.14 -1.38 0.44
N SER A 112 1.98 -1.62 -0.18
CA SER A 112 1.87 -1.90 -1.61
C SER A 112 2.10 -0.66 -2.48
N LEU A 113 1.85 0.55 -1.97
CA LEU A 113 2.10 1.80 -2.68
C LEU A 113 3.59 2.04 -2.96
N ARG A 114 4.52 1.37 -2.25
CA ARG A 114 5.97 1.49 -2.51
C ARG A 114 6.32 1.25 -3.98
N LYS A 115 5.56 0.39 -4.67
CA LYS A 115 5.76 0.09 -6.10
C LYS A 115 5.53 1.30 -7.01
N LEU A 116 4.88 2.34 -6.51
CA LEU A 116 4.59 3.59 -7.21
C LEU A 116 5.57 4.72 -6.83
N PHE A 117 6.61 4.40 -6.07
CA PHE A 117 7.65 5.32 -5.61
C PHE A 117 9.05 4.81 -6.01
N PRO A 118 10.03 5.71 -6.20
CA PRO A 118 11.40 5.33 -6.49
C PRO A 118 12.04 4.60 -5.30
N ASN A 119 13.15 3.90 -5.54
CA ASN A 119 13.98 3.36 -4.46
C ASN A 119 14.92 4.44 -3.90
N GLN A 120 14.30 5.51 -3.39
CA GLN A 120 14.96 6.69 -2.84
C GLN A 120 14.20 7.19 -1.59
N PRO A 121 14.81 8.01 -0.72
CA PRO A 121 14.13 8.57 0.45
C PRO A 121 13.12 9.68 0.10
N PHE A 122 13.19 10.25 -1.11
CA PHE A 122 12.32 11.31 -1.65
C PHE A 122 11.63 10.85 -2.96
N ASP A 123 10.56 11.55 -3.38
CA ASP A 123 9.83 11.29 -4.62
C ASP A 123 10.09 12.42 -5.63
N VAL A 124 10.00 12.11 -6.92
CA VAL A 124 10.07 13.09 -8.01
C VAL A 124 8.67 13.20 -8.60
N GLU A 125 8.11 14.41 -8.61
CA GLU A 125 6.69 14.61 -8.91
C GLU A 125 6.45 15.28 -10.26
N GLY A 126 5.69 14.57 -11.10
CA GLY A 126 5.21 15.08 -12.38
C GLY A 126 6.25 14.91 -13.48
N GLU A 127 6.04 15.66 -14.56
CA GLU A 127 6.98 15.74 -15.67
C GLU A 127 7.91 16.94 -15.51
N PRO A 128 9.14 16.88 -16.05
CA PRO A 128 10.02 18.03 -16.13
C PRO A 128 9.40 19.18 -16.95
N ILE A 129 9.77 20.41 -16.58
CA ILE A 129 9.29 21.64 -17.24
C ILE A 129 10.47 22.35 -17.88
N ASP A 130 10.48 22.45 -19.22
CA ASP A 130 11.48 23.27 -19.92
C ASP A 130 11.20 24.76 -19.67
N LEU A 131 12.24 25.49 -19.27
CA LEU A 131 12.19 26.93 -19.00
C LEU A 131 13.06 27.72 -19.98
N SER A 132 13.53 27.09 -21.05
CA SER A 132 14.47 27.69 -22.01
C SER A 132 14.20 27.27 -23.45
N ARG A 133 14.45 28.16 -24.41
CA ARG A 133 14.29 27.84 -25.85
C ARG A 133 15.21 26.70 -26.32
N GLY A 134 16.35 26.50 -25.66
CA GLY A 134 17.34 25.45 -25.99
C GLY A 134 17.20 24.16 -25.18
N GLY A 135 16.34 24.10 -24.16
CA GLY A 135 16.25 22.97 -23.23
C GLY A 135 17.51 22.75 -22.38
N LYS A 136 18.19 23.83 -21.99
CA LYS A 136 19.38 23.79 -21.10
C LYS A 136 19.12 24.37 -19.70
N PHE A 137 17.94 24.93 -19.47
CA PHE A 137 17.48 25.33 -18.15
C PHE A 137 16.03 24.90 -17.98
N MET A 138 15.75 24.17 -16.89
CA MET A 138 14.47 23.51 -16.66
C MET A 138 14.16 23.43 -15.16
N ALA A 139 12.95 23.03 -14.82
CA ALA A 139 12.51 22.77 -13.46
C ALA A 139 11.90 21.37 -13.31
N HIS A 140 11.94 20.85 -12.09
CA HIS A 140 11.19 19.67 -11.68
C HIS A 140 10.78 19.82 -10.21
N HIS A 141 9.68 19.22 -9.81
CA HIS A 141 9.27 19.16 -8.41
C HIS A 141 9.81 17.87 -7.76
N ILE A 142 10.33 18.01 -6.55
CA ILE A 142 10.63 16.89 -5.65
C ILE A 142 9.75 16.98 -4.40
N LEU A 143 9.54 15.84 -3.76
CA LEU A 143 8.88 15.72 -2.47
C LEU A 143 9.85 15.06 -1.49
N VAL A 144 10.27 15.80 -0.46
CA VAL A 144 11.17 15.29 0.58
C VAL A 144 10.41 15.09 1.91
N PRO A 145 10.73 14.07 2.73
CA PRO A 145 10.13 13.92 4.05
C PRO A 145 10.29 15.19 4.90
N LYS A 146 9.22 15.63 5.58
CA LYS A 146 9.33 16.74 6.54
C LYS A 146 10.19 16.34 7.75
N GLU A 147 10.91 17.31 8.31
CA GLU A 147 11.82 17.09 9.45
C GLU A 147 11.16 17.23 10.83
N GLY A 148 9.84 17.36 10.87
CA GLY A 148 9.05 17.41 12.11
C GLY A 148 8.47 16.07 12.53
N VAL A 149 7.40 16.13 13.33
CA VAL A 149 6.55 15.02 13.77
C VAL A 149 5.11 15.19 13.27
N ALA A 150 4.43 14.06 13.05
CA ALA A 150 3.00 14.02 12.77
C ALA A 150 2.23 13.81 14.09
N VAL A 151 1.52 14.84 14.56
CA VAL A 151 0.66 14.78 15.74
C VAL A 151 -0.74 14.34 15.32
N HIS A 152 -1.19 13.19 15.81
CA HIS A 152 -2.51 12.63 15.49
C HIS A 152 -3.42 12.69 16.71
N ILE A 153 -4.41 13.58 16.68
CA ILE A 153 -5.44 13.69 17.71
C ILE A 153 -6.68 12.95 17.21
N ASN A 154 -6.94 11.78 17.76
CA ASN A 154 -7.90 10.82 17.21
C ASN A 154 -9.21 10.75 18.02
N ALA A 155 -10.30 10.43 17.32
CA ALA A 155 -11.60 10.20 17.94
C ALA A 155 -11.72 8.81 18.60
N PHE A 156 -12.79 8.62 19.37
CA PHE A 156 -13.01 7.42 20.18
C PHE A 156 -13.50 6.21 19.39
N ASN A 157 -14.06 6.42 18.19
CA ASN A 157 -14.82 5.41 17.46
C ASN A 157 -13.93 4.31 16.85
N PHE A 158 -12.75 4.67 16.37
CA PHE A 158 -11.80 3.78 15.70
C PHE A 158 -10.39 3.91 16.32
N PRO A 159 -10.18 3.41 17.54
CA PRO A 159 -8.87 3.50 18.21
C PRO A 159 -7.74 2.80 17.45
N VAL A 160 -8.01 1.73 16.70
CA VAL A 160 -6.99 1.03 15.92
C VAL A 160 -6.91 1.56 14.50
N TRP A 161 -8.05 1.61 13.79
CA TRP A 161 -8.08 2.07 12.40
C TRP A 161 -7.68 3.55 12.29
N GLY A 162 -8.21 4.44 13.14
CA GLY A 162 -7.90 5.87 13.09
C GLY A 162 -6.45 6.18 13.45
N MET A 163 -5.78 5.33 14.23
CA MET A 163 -4.33 5.41 14.42
C MET A 163 -3.60 4.94 13.17
N LEU A 164 -3.91 3.74 12.68
CA LEU A 164 -3.12 3.07 11.65
C LEU A 164 -3.35 3.58 10.23
N GLU A 165 -4.51 4.17 9.93
CA GLU A 165 -4.74 4.84 8.65
C GLU A 165 -3.82 6.05 8.49
N LYS A 166 -3.60 6.82 9.56
CA LYS A 166 -2.67 7.96 9.59
C LYS A 166 -1.22 7.51 9.67
N CYS A 167 -0.91 6.65 10.66
CA CYS A 167 0.43 6.15 10.93
C CYS A 167 1.06 5.49 9.70
N ALA A 168 0.30 4.66 8.98
CA ALA A 168 0.79 4.00 7.78
C ALA A 168 1.23 5.02 6.70
N VAL A 169 0.53 6.15 6.59
CA VAL A 169 0.79 7.19 5.59
C VAL A 169 2.01 8.03 5.96
N ASN A 170 2.11 8.55 7.19
CA ASN A 170 3.29 9.34 7.59
C ASN A 170 4.56 8.49 7.68
N TRP A 171 4.46 7.23 8.13
CA TRP A 171 5.61 6.33 8.10
C TRP A 171 6.05 6.01 6.68
N MET A 172 5.12 5.86 5.73
CA MET A 172 5.47 5.72 4.32
C MET A 172 6.16 6.98 3.76
N ALA A 173 5.76 8.16 4.23
CA ALA A 173 6.38 9.45 3.91
C ALA A 173 7.71 9.72 4.64
N GLY A 174 8.11 8.88 5.60
CA GLY A 174 9.35 9.06 6.37
C GLY A 174 9.22 9.98 7.60
N VAL A 175 8.00 10.27 8.07
CA VAL A 175 7.75 11.18 9.21
C VAL A 175 7.34 10.38 10.46
N PRO A 176 7.90 10.64 11.65
CA PRO A 176 7.47 9.99 12.91
C PRO A 176 6.10 10.46 13.40
N ALA A 177 5.41 9.65 14.22
CA ALA A 177 4.09 9.95 14.76
C ALA A 177 4.07 10.13 16.28
N VAL A 178 3.24 11.07 16.76
CA VAL A 178 2.81 11.19 18.16
C VAL A 178 1.29 11.05 18.18
N VAL A 179 0.79 9.95 18.73
CA VAL A 179 -0.64 9.59 18.70
C VAL A 179 -1.30 9.91 20.03
N LEU A 180 -2.41 10.63 19.98
CA LEU A 180 -3.29 10.98 21.10
C LEU A 180 -4.68 10.39 20.86
N PRO A 181 -4.94 9.11 21.23
CA PRO A 181 -6.28 8.55 21.14
C PRO A 181 -7.23 9.23 22.15
N ALA A 182 -8.51 9.28 21.80
CA ALA A 182 -9.53 9.73 22.74
C ALA A 182 -9.53 8.86 24.01
N PRO A 183 -9.64 9.45 25.22
CA PRO A 183 -9.53 8.72 26.48
C PRO A 183 -10.45 7.49 26.59
N GLN A 184 -11.66 7.56 26.05
CA GLN A 184 -12.70 6.54 26.18
C GLN A 184 -12.30 5.18 25.60
N SER A 185 -11.39 5.14 24.61
CA SER A 185 -10.95 3.92 23.94
C SER A 185 -9.42 3.82 23.82
N ALA A 186 -8.68 4.67 24.56
CA ALA A 186 -7.22 4.71 24.55
C ALA A 186 -6.57 3.37 24.94
N TYR A 187 -7.21 2.58 25.80
CA TYR A 187 -6.72 1.26 26.24
C TYR A 187 -6.55 0.26 25.08
N LEU A 188 -7.39 0.34 24.04
CA LEU A 188 -7.25 -0.53 22.86
C LEU A 188 -6.09 -0.06 21.97
N THR A 189 -5.95 1.26 21.81
CA THR A 189 -4.80 1.85 21.10
C THR A 189 -3.49 1.46 21.79
N GLU A 190 -3.42 1.62 23.11
CA GLU A 190 -2.26 1.22 23.93
C GLU A 190 -1.89 -0.24 23.73
N ALA A 191 -2.86 -1.16 23.77
CA ALA A 191 -2.61 -2.58 23.59
C ALA A 191 -1.99 -2.89 22.23
N VAL A 192 -2.42 -2.22 21.16
CA VAL A 192 -1.84 -2.37 19.82
C VAL A 192 -0.44 -1.74 19.77
N VAL A 193 -0.25 -0.53 20.32
CA VAL A 193 1.07 0.14 20.35
C VAL A 193 2.10 -0.66 21.14
N LYS A 194 1.72 -1.30 22.25
CA LYS A 194 2.59 -2.24 22.99
C LYS A 194 3.17 -3.31 22.08
N GLU A 195 2.34 -3.87 21.21
CA GLU A 195 2.77 -4.89 20.25
C GLU A 195 3.59 -4.32 19.10
N ILE A 196 3.29 -3.10 18.63
CA ILE A 196 4.11 -2.40 17.65
C ILE A 196 5.53 -2.17 18.19
N ILE A 197 5.66 -1.63 19.41
CA ILE A 197 6.95 -1.38 20.06
C ILE A 197 7.70 -2.69 20.36
N ALA A 198 7.00 -3.70 20.89
CA ALA A 198 7.60 -5.01 21.19
C ALA A 198 8.12 -5.75 19.95
N SER A 199 7.61 -5.42 18.76
CA SER A 199 8.08 -6.04 17.51
C SER A 199 9.51 -5.64 17.12
N GLY A 200 9.99 -4.48 17.56
CA GLY A 200 11.28 -3.92 17.14
C GLY A 200 11.38 -3.56 15.65
N ILE A 201 10.24 -3.55 14.92
CA ILE A 201 10.23 -3.33 13.46
C ILE A 201 10.40 -1.85 13.10
N LEU A 202 9.79 -0.96 13.88
CA LEU A 202 9.94 0.48 13.68
C LEU A 202 11.26 0.98 14.29
N PRO A 203 11.95 1.94 13.66
CA PRO A 203 13.12 2.57 14.27
C PRO A 203 12.73 3.40 15.49
N GLU A 204 13.71 3.62 16.37
CA GLU A 204 13.54 4.47 17.57
C GLU A 204 12.97 5.86 17.20
N GLY A 205 12.05 6.37 18.01
CA GLY A 205 11.40 7.67 17.78
C GLY A 205 10.31 7.70 16.69
N ALA A 206 10.12 6.62 15.92
CA ALA A 206 9.11 6.59 14.84
C ALA A 206 7.65 6.65 15.34
N LEU A 207 7.40 6.20 16.56
CA LEU A 207 6.07 6.19 17.18
C LEU A 207 6.17 6.56 18.66
N GLN A 208 5.30 7.48 19.07
CA GLN A 208 5.01 7.79 20.47
C GLN A 208 3.50 7.80 20.69
N LEU A 209 3.09 7.50 21.92
CA LEU A 209 1.70 7.41 22.33
C LEU A 209 1.51 8.21 23.61
N ILE A 210 0.56 9.13 23.61
CA ILE A 210 0.04 9.76 24.82
C ILE A 210 -1.41 9.28 24.96
N SER A 211 -1.63 8.30 25.85
CA SER A 211 -2.91 7.63 26.04
C SER A 211 -3.93 8.53 26.74
N GLY A 212 -4.40 9.59 26.08
CA GLY A 212 -5.38 10.55 26.58
C GLY A 212 -5.21 11.95 25.99
N THR A 213 -5.90 12.94 26.56
CA THR A 213 -5.89 14.32 26.05
C THR A 213 -4.77 15.15 26.71
N ALA A 214 -3.71 15.47 25.96
CA ALA A 214 -2.72 16.47 26.37
C ALA A 214 -3.11 17.87 25.87
N LYS A 215 -3.61 18.73 26.77
CA LYS A 215 -4.13 20.06 26.40
C LYS A 215 -3.07 21.00 25.81
N THR A 216 -1.81 20.79 26.16
CA THR A 216 -0.66 21.61 25.74
C THR A 216 0.08 21.06 24.52
N ILE A 217 -0.47 20.03 23.85
CA ILE A 217 0.18 19.39 22.70
C ILE A 217 0.51 20.35 21.56
N LEU A 218 -0.29 21.41 21.39
CA LEU A 218 -0.08 22.41 20.34
C LEU A 218 0.85 23.54 20.76
N ASP A 219 1.30 23.62 22.01
CA ASP A 219 2.10 24.75 22.49
C ASP A 219 3.53 24.73 21.94
N SER A 220 4.01 23.55 21.56
CA SER A 220 5.40 23.29 21.16
C SER A 220 5.55 22.66 19.77
N VAL A 221 4.48 22.68 18.96
CA VAL A 221 4.58 22.34 17.53
C VAL A 221 5.40 23.40 16.78
N GLU A 222 6.03 23.00 15.69
CA GLU A 222 6.93 23.80 14.87
C GLU A 222 6.57 23.70 13.38
N SER A 223 7.11 24.58 12.54
CA SER A 223 6.77 24.69 11.11
C SER A 223 6.95 23.40 10.27
N GLN A 224 7.77 22.45 10.72
CA GLN A 224 7.97 21.17 10.04
C GLN A 224 7.03 20.06 10.53
N ASP A 225 6.28 20.28 11.60
CA ASP A 225 5.30 19.33 12.10
C ASP A 225 4.03 19.32 11.25
N ILE A 226 3.20 18.31 11.46
CA ILE A 226 1.86 18.18 10.88
C ILE A 226 0.90 17.87 12.02
N VAL A 227 -0.26 18.52 12.07
CA VAL A 227 -1.32 18.18 13.02
C VAL A 227 -2.52 17.65 12.25
N THR A 228 -2.95 16.44 12.59
CA THR A 228 -4.12 15.80 12.01
C THR A 228 -5.12 15.51 13.11
N PHE A 229 -6.30 16.13 13.04
CA PHE A 229 -7.36 16.01 14.03
C PHE A 229 -8.58 15.29 13.44
N THR A 230 -9.11 14.32 14.19
CA THR A 230 -10.43 13.72 13.98
C THR A 230 -11.26 13.88 15.25
N GLY A 231 -12.45 14.47 15.13
CA GLY A 231 -13.38 14.63 16.25
C GLY A 231 -14.49 15.62 15.97
N SER A 232 -15.05 16.26 17.00
CA SER A 232 -16.16 17.20 16.78
C SER A 232 -15.74 18.46 16.04
N ALA A 233 -16.65 19.05 15.26
CA ALA A 233 -16.38 20.29 14.54
C ALA A 233 -16.08 21.46 15.49
N SER A 234 -16.70 21.47 16.68
CA SER A 234 -16.44 22.50 17.70
C SER A 234 -15.01 22.42 18.25
N THR A 235 -14.55 21.21 18.58
CA THR A 235 -13.18 20.99 19.10
C THR A 235 -12.15 21.27 18.01
N GLY A 236 -12.36 20.76 16.80
CA GLY A 236 -11.46 20.98 15.67
C GLY A 236 -11.28 22.46 15.34
N ARG A 237 -12.36 23.25 15.36
CA ARG A 237 -12.27 24.73 15.17
C ARG A 237 -11.48 25.41 16.28
N LEU A 238 -11.66 25.00 17.53
CA LEU A 238 -10.91 25.55 18.66
C LEU A 238 -9.41 25.24 18.54
N LEU A 239 -9.05 24.03 18.11
CA LEU A 239 -7.66 23.67 17.86
C LEU A 239 -7.09 24.39 16.64
N LYS A 240 -7.86 24.53 15.56
CA LYS A 240 -7.42 25.19 14.31
C LYS A 240 -7.04 26.66 14.50
N VAL A 241 -7.64 27.35 15.47
CA VAL A 241 -7.31 28.76 15.80
C VAL A 241 -6.23 28.89 16.87
N HIS A 242 -5.55 27.81 17.25
CA HIS A 242 -4.49 27.86 18.23
C HIS A 242 -3.34 28.79 17.75
N PRO A 243 -2.89 29.77 18.56
CA PRO A 243 -1.93 30.79 18.12
C PRO A 243 -0.64 30.20 17.54
N ARG A 244 -0.12 29.13 18.15
CA ARG A 244 1.10 28.46 17.69
C ARG A 244 1.01 27.94 16.26
N LEU A 245 -0.15 27.39 15.85
CA LEU A 245 -0.33 26.88 14.49
C LEU A 245 -0.22 27.99 13.44
N THR A 246 -0.76 29.18 13.74
CA THR A 246 -0.68 30.33 12.83
C THR A 246 0.73 30.95 12.84
N GLN A 247 1.38 31.03 14.01
CA GLN A 247 2.74 31.57 14.13
C GLN A 247 3.77 30.73 13.36
N GLU A 248 3.68 29.41 13.45
CA GLU A 248 4.60 28.46 12.82
C GLU A 248 4.12 27.99 11.43
N ALA A 249 2.94 28.44 10.99
CA ALA A 249 2.28 27.99 9.76
C ALA A 249 2.18 26.46 9.64
N VAL A 250 1.88 25.78 10.75
CA VAL A 250 1.80 24.31 10.81
C VAL A 250 0.59 23.82 10.01
N PRO A 251 0.75 22.87 9.08
CA PRO A 251 -0.36 22.20 8.43
C PRO A 251 -1.31 21.56 9.45
N PHE A 252 -2.59 21.93 9.39
CA PHE A 252 -3.64 21.40 10.24
C PHE A 252 -4.75 20.76 9.38
N THR A 253 -4.76 19.42 9.34
CA THR A 253 -5.79 18.64 8.68
C THR A 253 -6.90 18.32 9.68
N MET A 254 -8.14 18.59 9.29
CA MET A 254 -9.32 18.41 10.15
C MET A 254 -10.33 17.51 9.45
N GLU A 255 -10.66 16.41 10.10
CA GLU A 255 -11.84 15.58 9.84
C GLU A 255 -12.83 15.81 10.99
N ALA A 256 -14.06 16.19 10.66
CA ALA A 256 -15.08 16.56 11.64
C ALA A 256 -16.46 15.95 11.35
N ASP A 257 -17.43 16.28 12.21
CA ASP A 257 -18.86 15.94 12.08
C ASP A 257 -19.36 16.03 10.63
N SER A 258 -20.16 15.06 10.20
CA SER A 258 -20.59 14.93 8.81
C SER A 258 -22.00 14.38 8.68
N LEU A 259 -22.89 15.14 8.05
CA LEU A 259 -24.24 14.70 7.74
C LEU A 259 -24.32 14.01 6.37
N ASN A 260 -23.74 12.81 6.30
CA ASN A 260 -23.69 12.02 5.07
C ASN A 260 -25.09 11.70 4.56
N ALA A 261 -25.24 11.71 3.23
CA ALA A 261 -26.52 11.50 2.57
C ALA A 261 -26.54 10.15 1.83
N SER A 262 -27.71 9.53 1.73
CA SER A 262 -27.96 8.42 0.81
C SER A 262 -29.22 8.70 0.01
N ILE A 263 -29.10 8.65 -1.31
CA ILE A 263 -30.13 9.00 -2.28
C ILE A 263 -30.67 7.71 -2.89
N LEU A 264 -31.98 7.53 -2.87
CA LEU A 264 -32.66 6.52 -3.67
C LEU A 264 -33.01 7.16 -5.02
N GLY A 265 -32.54 6.62 -6.14
CA GLY A 265 -32.91 7.09 -7.48
C GLY A 265 -34.38 6.86 -7.80
N GLU A 266 -34.94 7.64 -8.72
CA GLU A 266 -36.36 7.56 -9.10
C GLU A 266 -36.75 6.22 -9.73
N ASP A 267 -35.80 5.54 -10.37
CA ASP A 267 -35.98 4.21 -10.96
C ASP A 267 -35.92 3.06 -9.91
N ALA A 268 -35.40 3.34 -8.72
CA ALA A 268 -35.20 2.36 -7.66
C ALA A 268 -36.47 2.19 -6.79
N VAL A 269 -37.54 1.67 -7.40
CA VAL A 269 -38.86 1.46 -6.77
C VAL A 269 -38.98 0.11 -6.05
N PRO A 270 -39.96 -0.09 -5.16
CA PRO A 270 -40.22 -1.39 -4.53
C PRO A 270 -40.27 -2.55 -5.54
N GLY A 271 -39.60 -3.65 -5.19
CA GLY A 271 -39.45 -4.82 -6.07
C GLY A 271 -38.15 -4.84 -6.87
N THR A 272 -37.54 -3.68 -7.13
CA THR A 272 -36.22 -3.61 -7.79
C THR A 272 -35.08 -4.10 -6.85
N PRO A 273 -33.97 -4.59 -7.43
CA PRO A 273 -32.75 -4.83 -6.66
C PRO A 273 -32.23 -3.58 -5.94
N GLU A 274 -32.26 -2.42 -6.60
CA GLU A 274 -31.71 -1.15 -6.10
C GLU A 274 -32.43 -0.68 -4.83
N PHE A 275 -33.76 -0.78 -4.77
CA PHE A 275 -34.53 -0.50 -3.56
C PHE A 275 -34.11 -1.41 -2.40
N LYS A 276 -33.96 -2.73 -2.64
CA LYS A 276 -33.52 -3.67 -1.59
C LYS A 276 -32.10 -3.39 -1.12
N LEU A 277 -31.22 -3.01 -2.04
CA LEU A 277 -29.84 -2.62 -1.75
C LEU A 277 -29.79 -1.36 -0.89
N PHE A 278 -30.59 -0.34 -1.22
CA PHE A 278 -30.71 0.90 -0.48
C PHE A 278 -31.16 0.68 0.96
N ILE A 279 -32.26 -0.06 1.17
CA ILE A 279 -32.76 -0.37 2.52
C ILE A 279 -31.71 -1.12 3.35
N ARG A 280 -31.03 -2.08 2.73
CA ARG A 280 -29.96 -2.85 3.39
C ARG A 280 -28.79 -1.95 3.80
N GLU A 281 -28.35 -1.06 2.92
CA GLU A 281 -27.22 -0.18 3.19
C GLU A 281 -27.55 0.82 4.30
N VAL A 282 -28.70 1.48 4.23
CA VAL A 282 -29.16 2.43 5.25
C VAL A 282 -29.25 1.74 6.61
N LYS A 283 -29.87 0.55 6.68
CA LYS A 283 -29.93 -0.24 7.91
C LYS A 283 -28.54 -0.58 8.44
N ASN A 284 -27.61 -0.98 7.57
CA ASN A 284 -26.26 -1.33 7.97
C ASN A 284 -25.49 -0.12 8.52
N GLU A 285 -25.56 1.02 7.83
CA GLU A 285 -24.86 2.24 8.24
C GLU A 285 -25.42 2.85 9.54
N MET A 286 -26.71 2.65 9.83
CA MET A 286 -27.30 2.99 11.12
C MET A 286 -26.83 2.07 12.26
N THR A 287 -26.55 0.78 11.98
CA THR A 287 -26.40 -0.23 13.04
C THR A 287 -24.96 -0.69 13.28
N ILE A 288 -24.10 -0.68 12.26
CA ILE A 288 -22.66 -0.98 12.41
C ILE A 288 -22.05 0.04 13.37
N LYS A 289 -21.34 -0.45 14.39
CA LYS A 289 -20.77 0.33 15.51
C LYS A 289 -21.79 1.23 16.21
N CYS A 290 -23.06 0.82 16.22
CA CYS A 290 -24.16 1.64 16.76
C CYS A 290 -24.20 3.04 16.10
N GLY A 291 -23.90 3.11 14.79
CA GLY A 291 -23.88 4.35 14.02
C GLY A 291 -22.74 5.32 14.39
N GLN A 292 -21.77 4.92 15.21
CA GLN A 292 -20.62 5.76 15.61
C GLN A 292 -19.52 5.81 14.55
N LYS A 293 -19.89 5.99 13.28
CA LYS A 293 -18.95 6.20 12.17
C LYS A 293 -19.12 7.62 11.65
N CYS A 294 -18.02 8.33 11.43
CA CYS A 294 -18.01 9.63 10.75
C CYS A 294 -18.66 9.55 9.36
N THR A 295 -18.58 8.40 8.71
CA THR A 295 -19.18 8.10 7.41
C THR A 295 -20.56 7.44 7.50
N ALA A 296 -21.24 7.38 8.65
CA ALA A 296 -22.58 6.77 8.74
C ALA A 296 -23.63 7.65 8.02
N ILE A 297 -24.64 7.03 7.41
CA ILE A 297 -25.74 7.74 6.75
C ILE A 297 -26.57 8.48 7.80
N ARG A 298 -26.70 9.80 7.67
CA ARG A 298 -27.50 10.65 8.58
C ARG A 298 -28.78 11.15 7.92
N ARG A 299 -28.75 11.35 6.60
CA ARG A 299 -29.86 11.87 5.81
C ARG A 299 -30.19 10.90 4.68
N ILE A 300 -31.45 10.53 4.58
CA ILE A 300 -31.94 9.54 3.63
C ILE A 300 -32.90 10.28 2.68
N LEU A 301 -32.47 10.53 1.46
CA LEU A 301 -33.21 11.32 0.47
C LEU A 301 -33.96 10.37 -0.47
N VAL A 302 -35.28 10.52 -0.54
CA VAL A 302 -36.17 9.57 -1.22
C VAL A 302 -37.16 10.34 -2.10
N PRO A 303 -37.51 9.85 -3.31
CA PRO A 303 -38.60 10.43 -4.09
C PRO A 303 -39.87 10.54 -3.25
N GLU A 304 -40.60 11.65 -3.30
CA GLU A 304 -41.73 11.91 -2.37
C GLU A 304 -42.76 10.77 -2.37
N HIS A 305 -43.04 10.20 -3.55
CA HIS A 305 -44.00 9.12 -3.74
C HIS A 305 -43.55 7.75 -3.20
N LEU A 306 -42.28 7.60 -2.79
CA LEU A 306 -41.71 6.36 -2.21
C LEU A 306 -41.45 6.47 -0.69
N MET A 307 -41.77 7.61 -0.07
CA MET A 307 -41.47 7.85 1.35
C MET A 307 -42.06 6.80 2.29
N GLU A 308 -43.33 6.43 2.09
CA GLU A 308 -44.01 5.45 2.93
C GLU A 308 -43.41 4.04 2.75
N ASP A 309 -43.15 3.63 1.50
CA ASP A 309 -42.54 2.33 1.18
C ASP A 309 -41.17 2.18 1.85
N VAL A 310 -40.33 3.22 1.76
CA VAL A 310 -39.00 3.22 2.39
C VAL A 310 -39.14 3.20 3.92
N GLN A 311 -40.02 4.01 4.50
CA GLN A 311 -40.23 4.05 5.95
C GLN A 311 -40.63 2.67 6.49
N ILE A 312 -41.61 2.01 5.86
CA ILE A 312 -42.09 0.69 6.27
C ILE A 312 -40.99 -0.37 6.10
N ALA A 313 -40.30 -0.38 4.95
CA ALA A 313 -39.27 -1.36 4.66
C ALA A 313 -38.06 -1.22 5.62
N LEU A 314 -37.66 0.02 5.90
CA LEU A 314 -36.55 0.31 6.80
C LEU A 314 -36.90 -0.01 8.26
N GLY A 315 -38.10 0.34 8.74
CA GLY A 315 -38.57 -0.03 10.08
C GLY A 315 -38.51 -1.55 10.29
N LYS A 316 -39.07 -2.33 9.35
CA LYS A 316 -39.01 -3.82 9.38
C LYS A 316 -37.59 -4.37 9.33
N ALA A 317 -36.66 -3.67 8.68
CA ALA A 317 -35.27 -4.09 8.62
C ALA A 317 -34.53 -3.78 9.94
N LEU A 318 -34.86 -2.66 10.58
CA LEU A 318 -34.30 -2.25 11.87
C LEU A 318 -34.80 -3.15 13.02
N ASP A 319 -36.06 -3.59 13.01
CA ASP A 319 -36.65 -4.50 14.02
C ASP A 319 -35.88 -5.82 14.17
N LYS A 320 -35.18 -6.24 13.11
CA LYS A 320 -34.38 -7.48 13.11
C LYS A 320 -33.00 -7.31 13.75
N THR A 321 -32.69 -6.15 14.31
CA THR A 321 -31.38 -5.84 14.90
C THR A 321 -31.40 -6.12 16.40
N SER A 322 -30.87 -7.28 16.79
CA SER A 322 -30.68 -7.65 18.19
C SER A 322 -29.61 -6.80 18.87
N LEU A 323 -29.98 -6.23 20.01
CA LEU A 323 -29.14 -5.44 20.91
C LEU A 323 -28.61 -6.33 22.05
N GLY A 324 -27.36 -6.16 22.48
CA GLY A 324 -26.86 -6.92 23.64
C GLY A 324 -25.36 -6.93 23.83
N ASP A 325 -24.88 -7.90 24.62
CA ASP A 325 -23.45 -8.13 24.82
C ASP A 325 -22.78 -8.58 23.51
N PRO A 326 -21.81 -7.82 22.97
CA PRO A 326 -21.16 -8.13 21.70
C PRO A 326 -20.38 -9.45 21.67
N ARG A 327 -20.17 -10.11 22.82
CA ARG A 327 -19.55 -11.44 22.93
C ARG A 327 -20.48 -12.57 22.46
N LEU A 328 -21.78 -12.31 22.40
CA LEU A 328 -22.79 -13.29 21.98
C LEU A 328 -23.00 -13.26 20.46
N LYS A 329 -23.12 -14.44 19.84
CA LYS A 329 -23.16 -14.59 18.37
C LYS A 329 -24.47 -14.07 17.75
N GLU A 330 -25.53 -14.05 18.52
CA GLU A 330 -26.87 -13.62 18.13
C GLU A 330 -27.03 -12.11 18.14
N VAL A 331 -26.17 -11.36 18.83
CA VAL A 331 -26.20 -9.90 18.89
C VAL A 331 -25.72 -9.31 17.56
N ARG A 332 -26.41 -8.26 17.08
CA ARG A 332 -26.13 -7.58 15.81
C ARG A 332 -25.71 -6.13 15.99
N MET A 333 -26.06 -5.52 17.11
CA MET A 333 -25.63 -4.17 17.49
C MET A 333 -25.31 -4.16 18.99
N GLY A 334 -24.14 -3.64 19.35
CA GLY A 334 -23.77 -3.51 20.77
C GLY A 334 -24.16 -2.14 21.34
N ALA A 335 -23.23 -1.47 22.02
CA ALA A 335 -23.46 -0.23 22.75
C ALA A 335 -22.72 0.97 22.11
N LEU A 336 -23.14 2.18 22.47
CA LEU A 336 -22.34 3.40 22.28
C LEU A 336 -21.12 3.37 23.22
N ILE A 337 -20.14 4.24 22.99
CA ILE A 337 -18.86 4.19 23.72
C ILE A 337 -19.02 4.42 25.24
N ASP A 338 -19.92 5.31 25.65
CA ASP A 338 -20.21 5.57 27.06
C ASP A 338 -21.61 6.18 27.25
N LYS A 339 -22.03 6.35 28.51
CA LYS A 339 -23.33 6.94 28.85
C LYS A 339 -23.44 8.42 28.50
N LYS A 340 -22.32 9.15 28.48
CA LYS A 340 -22.34 10.56 28.09
C LYS A 340 -22.74 10.67 26.62
N GLN A 341 -22.21 9.80 25.77
CA GLN A 341 -22.58 9.71 24.36
C GLN A 341 -24.05 9.35 24.17
N VAL A 342 -24.64 8.50 25.02
CA VAL A 342 -26.09 8.23 25.00
C VAL A 342 -26.90 9.50 25.23
N GLU A 343 -26.53 10.29 26.25
CA GLU A 343 -27.23 11.54 26.57
C GLU A 343 -27.03 12.61 25.49
N ASP A 344 -25.81 12.73 24.95
CA ASP A 344 -25.51 13.63 23.82
C ASP A 344 -26.36 13.25 22.58
N VAL A 345 -26.49 11.96 22.26
CA VAL A 345 -27.34 11.49 21.14
C VAL A 345 -28.81 11.83 21.41
N LYS A 346 -29.34 11.57 22.60
CA LYS A 346 -30.73 11.91 22.96
C LYS A 346 -31.00 13.40 22.82
N GLN A 347 -30.09 14.25 23.31
CA GLN A 347 -30.21 15.70 23.18
C GLN A 347 -30.29 16.13 21.71
N LYS A 348 -29.43 15.56 20.85
CA LYS A 348 -29.40 15.87 19.42
C LYS A 348 -30.66 15.39 18.70
N VAL A 349 -31.18 14.22 19.06
CA VAL A 349 -32.49 13.75 18.58
C VAL A 349 -33.59 14.74 19.00
N SER A 350 -33.63 15.18 20.27
CA SER A 350 -34.62 16.15 20.74
C SER A 350 -34.55 17.51 20.03
N GLU A 351 -33.37 17.93 19.59
CA GLU A 351 -33.20 19.12 18.75
C GLU A 351 -33.83 18.93 17.36
N ILE A 352 -33.62 17.76 16.73
CA ILE A 352 -34.14 17.44 15.40
C ILE A 352 -35.67 17.24 15.43
N THR A 353 -36.20 16.60 16.49
CA THR A 353 -37.64 16.34 16.63
C THR A 353 -38.49 17.58 16.91
N LYS A 354 -37.88 18.77 16.98
CA LYS A 354 -38.63 20.03 16.98
C LYS A 354 -39.40 20.26 15.68
N THR A 355 -38.93 19.67 14.58
CA THR A 355 -39.58 19.74 13.26
C THR A 355 -39.79 18.37 12.61
N ALA A 356 -38.90 17.41 12.86
CA ALA A 356 -39.02 16.05 12.34
C ALA A 356 -39.88 15.16 13.25
N GLN A 357 -40.58 14.19 12.66
CA GLN A 357 -41.31 13.17 13.39
C GLN A 357 -40.42 11.97 13.71
N LEU A 358 -40.56 11.39 14.90
CA LEU A 358 -39.95 10.12 15.24
C LEU A 358 -40.86 9.00 14.71
N VAL A 359 -40.39 8.23 13.72
CA VAL A 359 -41.18 7.21 13.01
C VAL A 359 -40.78 5.76 13.33
N TYR A 360 -39.63 5.56 13.98
CA TYR A 360 -39.20 4.26 14.50
C TYR A 360 -38.27 4.44 15.71
N GLY A 361 -38.37 3.52 16.68
CA GLY A 361 -37.61 3.54 17.93
C GLY A 361 -38.25 4.44 18.99
N ASP A 362 -37.55 4.65 20.09
CA ASP A 362 -37.88 5.58 21.19
C ASP A 362 -36.73 5.55 22.22
N PHE A 363 -36.86 6.29 23.33
CA PHE A 363 -35.85 6.35 24.40
C PHE A 363 -36.07 5.37 25.55
N GLU A 364 -37.15 4.59 25.53
CA GLU A 364 -37.47 3.63 26.57
C GLU A 364 -36.48 2.46 26.55
N PRO A 365 -36.15 1.90 27.74
CA PRO A 365 -35.33 0.71 27.84
C PRO A 365 -35.88 -0.45 27.02
N ALA A 366 -34.97 -1.17 26.34
CA ALA A 366 -35.29 -2.40 25.62
C ALA A 366 -34.66 -3.62 26.30
N GLU A 367 -35.03 -4.81 25.85
CA GLU A 367 -34.29 -6.03 26.16
C GLU A 367 -32.91 -5.97 25.49
N ALA A 368 -31.86 -6.25 26.26
CA ALA A 368 -30.48 -6.38 25.77
C ALA A 368 -30.01 -7.81 26.05
N VAL A 369 -29.75 -8.57 25.00
CA VAL A 369 -29.38 -9.99 25.11
C VAL A 369 -28.05 -10.12 25.87
N GLY A 370 -28.08 -10.82 27.00
CA GLY A 370 -26.89 -11.04 27.84
C GLY A 370 -26.33 -9.79 28.55
N ALA A 371 -27.04 -8.66 28.53
CA ALA A 371 -26.59 -7.41 29.14
C ALA A 371 -27.72 -6.68 29.88
N ASN A 372 -27.36 -5.70 30.71
CA ASN A 372 -28.36 -4.83 31.35
C ASN A 372 -28.43 -3.48 30.62
N PHE A 373 -29.54 -3.24 29.92
CA PHE A 373 -29.75 -2.04 29.10
C PHE A 373 -29.49 -0.73 29.87
N LYS A 374 -29.93 -0.65 31.14
CA LYS A 374 -29.80 0.56 31.97
C LYS A 374 -28.37 0.77 32.51
N LYS A 375 -27.60 -0.31 32.67
CA LYS A 375 -26.22 -0.23 33.14
C LYS A 375 -25.24 0.09 32.02
N GLY A 376 -25.41 -0.53 30.85
CA GLY A 376 -24.60 -0.24 29.66
C GLY A 376 -24.99 1.07 28.96
N ALA A 377 -24.22 1.42 27.94
CA ALA A 377 -24.43 2.58 27.07
C ALA A 377 -25.29 2.23 25.84
N PHE A 378 -26.43 1.58 26.07
CA PHE A 378 -27.32 1.13 24.99
C PHE A 378 -28.28 2.22 24.53
N ILE A 379 -28.59 2.21 23.23
CA ILE A 379 -29.65 2.99 22.62
C ILE A 379 -30.27 2.19 21.45
N LYS A 380 -31.58 2.31 21.25
CA LYS A 380 -32.25 1.72 20.08
C LYS A 380 -31.91 2.50 18.80
N PRO A 381 -31.97 1.86 17.61
CA PRO A 381 -31.98 2.62 16.38
C PRO A 381 -33.19 3.57 16.34
N ILE A 382 -32.96 4.81 15.89
CA ILE A 382 -33.99 5.85 15.80
C ILE A 382 -34.08 6.31 14.34
N LEU A 383 -35.27 6.23 13.76
CA LEU A 383 -35.56 6.78 12.44
C LEU A 383 -36.47 8.01 12.60
N LEU A 384 -36.02 9.12 12.03
CA LEU A 384 -36.78 10.35 11.97
C LEU A 384 -37.31 10.58 10.55
N ARG A 385 -38.32 11.44 10.40
CA ARG A 385 -38.88 11.87 9.12
C ARG A 385 -39.11 13.38 9.14
N GLU A 386 -38.53 14.08 8.18
CA GLU A 386 -38.71 15.51 7.98
C GLU A 386 -39.41 15.73 6.64
N ASP A 387 -40.70 16.07 6.67
CA ASP A 387 -41.52 16.24 5.47
C ASP A 387 -41.25 17.56 4.72
N GLU A 388 -40.67 18.57 5.39
CA GLU A 388 -40.39 19.89 4.83
C GLU A 388 -38.87 20.22 4.84
N PRO A 389 -38.01 19.38 4.21
CA PRO A 389 -36.55 19.43 4.40
C PRO A 389 -35.88 20.67 3.79
N PHE A 390 -36.55 21.42 2.93
CA PHE A 390 -36.04 22.72 2.45
C PHE A 390 -36.26 23.86 3.45
N LYS A 391 -37.35 23.78 4.23
CA LYS A 391 -37.75 24.80 5.21
C LYS A 391 -37.09 24.57 6.57
N ASN A 392 -37.00 23.32 6.99
CA ASN A 392 -36.52 22.96 8.32
C ASN A 392 -35.04 22.56 8.28
N GLU A 393 -34.18 23.33 8.96
CA GLU A 393 -32.73 23.12 8.90
C GLU A 393 -32.19 22.11 9.93
N ALA A 394 -32.95 21.74 10.96
CA ALA A 394 -32.43 21.01 12.12
C ALA A 394 -31.67 19.72 11.72
N ALA A 395 -32.27 18.89 10.87
CA ALA A 395 -31.64 17.67 10.36
C ALA A 395 -30.49 17.90 9.36
N HIS A 396 -30.31 19.13 8.88
CA HIS A 396 -29.17 19.55 8.03
C HIS A 396 -28.04 20.21 8.83
N VAL A 397 -28.22 20.54 10.10
CA VAL A 397 -27.20 21.22 10.93
C VAL A 397 -26.82 20.48 12.20
N THR A 398 -27.67 19.57 12.68
CA THR A 398 -27.46 18.80 13.92
C THR A 398 -27.15 17.35 13.60
N GLU A 399 -25.99 16.86 14.07
CA GLU A 399 -25.65 15.44 14.00
C GLU A 399 -25.91 14.75 15.34
N ALA A 400 -26.69 13.66 15.30
CA ALA A 400 -26.81 12.70 16.39
C ALA A 400 -25.85 11.53 16.11
N PHE A 401 -24.68 11.54 16.76
CA PHE A 401 -23.60 10.57 16.50
C PHE A 401 -23.86 9.21 17.18
N GLY A 402 -24.86 8.50 16.65
CA GLY A 402 -25.34 7.20 17.09
C GLY A 402 -26.19 6.53 16.01
N PRO A 403 -27.08 5.58 16.33
CA PRO A 403 -27.85 4.85 15.33
C PRO A 403 -29.10 5.64 14.90
N VAL A 404 -28.89 6.86 14.39
CA VAL A 404 -29.93 7.84 14.05
C VAL A 404 -29.79 8.31 12.61
N SER A 405 -30.90 8.31 11.87
CA SER A 405 -31.00 8.90 10.53
C SER A 405 -32.37 9.54 10.30
N THR A 406 -32.46 10.48 9.35
CA THR A 406 -33.69 11.19 9.00
C THR A 406 -34.07 10.98 7.53
N LEU A 407 -35.30 10.53 7.27
CA LEU A 407 -35.93 10.46 5.95
C LEU A 407 -36.37 11.85 5.48
N MET A 408 -36.14 12.16 4.21
CA MET A 408 -36.49 13.44 3.59
C MET A 408 -36.97 13.22 2.15
N PRO A 409 -38.15 13.74 1.78
CA PRO A 409 -38.64 13.67 0.41
C PRO A 409 -37.89 14.63 -0.54
N TYR A 410 -37.83 14.27 -1.82
CA TYR A 410 -37.47 15.15 -2.92
C TYR A 410 -38.36 14.89 -4.14
N LYS A 411 -38.54 15.88 -5.02
CA LYS A 411 -39.43 15.77 -6.19
C LYS A 411 -38.73 15.39 -7.49
N ASN A 412 -37.48 15.82 -7.65
CA ASN A 412 -36.64 15.52 -8.81
C ASN A 412 -35.15 15.49 -8.41
N LEU A 413 -34.29 15.05 -9.33
CA LEU A 413 -32.86 14.92 -9.09
C LEU A 413 -32.19 16.24 -8.66
N ASP A 414 -32.63 17.39 -9.19
CA ASP A 414 -32.09 18.70 -8.80
C ASP A 414 -32.36 18.99 -7.32
N GLU A 415 -33.56 18.66 -6.83
CA GLU A 415 -33.88 18.76 -5.41
C GLU A 415 -33.04 17.80 -4.57
N ALA A 416 -32.83 16.55 -5.01
CA ALA A 416 -31.96 15.61 -4.31
C ALA A 416 -30.52 16.14 -4.19
N VAL A 417 -29.97 16.73 -5.25
CA VAL A 417 -28.66 17.38 -5.25
C VAL A 417 -28.65 18.57 -4.30
N ALA A 418 -29.66 19.44 -4.35
CA ALA A 418 -29.76 20.61 -3.49
C ALA A 418 -29.82 20.21 -2.02
N LEU A 419 -30.66 19.23 -1.67
CA LEU A 419 -30.75 18.68 -0.32
C LEU A 419 -29.43 18.02 0.11
N ALA A 420 -28.79 17.21 -0.73
CA ALA A 420 -27.49 16.61 -0.40
C ALA A 420 -26.46 17.69 0.01
N LYS A 421 -26.44 18.83 -0.69
CA LYS A 421 -25.56 19.98 -0.38
C LYS A 421 -25.91 20.70 0.92
N LYS A 422 -27.16 20.64 1.42
CA LYS A 422 -27.57 21.29 2.68
C LYS A 422 -26.85 20.76 3.92
N GLY A 423 -26.15 19.62 3.83
CA GLY A 423 -25.19 19.18 4.86
C GLY A 423 -24.01 20.14 5.07
N ARG A 424 -23.81 21.10 4.15
CA ARG A 424 -22.73 22.10 4.14
C ARG A 424 -21.33 21.48 4.08
N GLY A 425 -21.19 20.43 3.26
CA GLY A 425 -19.97 19.66 3.09
C GLY A 425 -19.95 18.41 3.97
N SER A 426 -19.87 17.24 3.34
CA SER A 426 -19.91 15.94 4.00
C SER A 426 -18.72 15.07 3.55
N LEU A 427 -18.38 14.07 4.35
CA LEU A 427 -17.36 13.07 4.01
C LEU A 427 -17.80 12.23 2.81
N VAL A 428 -19.03 11.72 2.85
CA VAL A 428 -19.54 10.80 1.83
C VAL A 428 -21.02 11.02 1.51
N SER A 429 -21.38 10.71 0.27
CA SER A 429 -22.77 10.43 -0.12
C SER A 429 -22.87 9.13 -0.93
N SER A 430 -24.05 8.53 -0.98
CA SER A 430 -24.36 7.43 -1.91
C SER A 430 -25.60 7.69 -2.76
N ILE A 431 -25.65 7.09 -3.95
CA ILE A 431 -26.85 7.02 -4.78
C ILE A 431 -27.13 5.58 -5.21
N PHE A 432 -28.38 5.16 -5.14
CA PHE A 432 -28.85 3.83 -5.51
C PHE A 432 -29.78 3.93 -6.70
N THR A 433 -29.30 3.57 -7.88
CA THR A 433 -30.00 3.68 -9.17
C THR A 433 -29.42 2.67 -10.15
N ASN A 434 -30.22 2.17 -11.08
CA ASN A 434 -29.75 1.37 -12.21
C ASN A 434 -29.58 2.22 -13.48
N ASP A 435 -29.88 3.52 -13.43
CA ASP A 435 -29.70 4.47 -14.52
C ASP A 435 -28.36 5.21 -14.40
N ASN A 436 -27.48 4.97 -15.39
CA ASN A 436 -26.16 5.59 -15.45
C ASN A 436 -26.23 7.13 -15.66
N SER A 437 -27.31 7.64 -16.24
CA SER A 437 -27.53 9.08 -16.44
C SER A 437 -27.83 9.75 -15.10
N ILE A 438 -28.75 9.17 -14.31
CA ILE A 438 -29.06 9.63 -12.95
C ILE A 438 -27.79 9.57 -12.08
N ALA A 439 -27.05 8.46 -12.12
CA ALA A 439 -25.80 8.33 -11.38
C ALA A 439 -24.77 9.40 -11.76
N ARG A 440 -24.58 9.66 -13.06
CA ARG A 440 -23.67 10.70 -13.57
C ARG A 440 -24.10 12.09 -13.13
N GLU A 441 -25.36 12.45 -13.37
CA GLU A 441 -25.89 13.78 -13.08
C GLU A 441 -25.84 14.08 -11.58
N TYR A 442 -26.24 13.14 -10.73
CA TYR A 442 -26.10 13.29 -9.28
C TYR A 442 -24.63 13.50 -8.90
N THR A 443 -23.74 12.61 -9.36
CA THR A 443 -22.34 12.60 -8.94
C THR A 443 -21.66 13.92 -9.28
N ILE A 444 -21.74 14.36 -10.54
CA ILE A 444 -21.09 15.60 -10.99
C ILE A 444 -21.66 16.82 -10.25
N ASN A 445 -22.97 16.89 -10.09
CA ASN A 445 -23.60 18.06 -9.48
C ASN A 445 -23.45 18.08 -7.95
N ALA A 446 -23.25 16.95 -7.27
CA ALA A 446 -23.10 16.86 -5.82
C ALA A 446 -21.65 16.82 -5.31
N ALA A 447 -20.66 16.44 -6.14
CA ALA A 447 -19.29 16.17 -5.73
C ALA A 447 -18.56 17.35 -5.06
N SER A 448 -18.89 18.60 -5.40
CA SER A 448 -18.29 19.78 -4.76
C SER A 448 -18.54 19.88 -3.25
N HIS A 449 -19.47 19.10 -2.71
CA HIS A 449 -19.83 19.07 -1.30
C HIS A 449 -19.56 17.71 -0.63
N HIS A 450 -18.92 16.76 -1.32
CA HIS A 450 -18.68 15.41 -0.80
C HIS A 450 -17.27 14.95 -1.19
N GLY A 451 -16.45 14.52 -0.21
CA GLY A 451 -15.12 13.98 -0.55
C GLY A 451 -15.19 12.61 -1.24
N ARG A 452 -16.28 11.87 -1.05
CA ARG A 452 -16.56 10.61 -1.76
C ARG A 452 -18.03 10.48 -2.14
N ILE A 453 -18.30 9.96 -3.33
CA ILE A 453 -19.64 9.55 -3.76
C ILE A 453 -19.61 8.07 -4.16
N LEU A 454 -20.52 7.28 -3.60
CA LEU A 454 -20.70 5.86 -3.93
C LEU A 454 -21.96 5.69 -4.79
N SER A 455 -21.80 5.30 -6.05
CA SER A 455 -22.94 4.88 -6.89
C SER A 455 -23.12 3.36 -6.82
N VAL A 456 -24.32 2.91 -6.47
CA VAL A 456 -24.62 1.48 -6.24
C VAL A 456 -25.77 1.02 -7.14
N ASN A 457 -25.53 -0.07 -7.86
CA ASN A 457 -26.54 -0.80 -8.62
C ASN A 457 -26.38 -2.32 -8.39
N ARG A 458 -27.25 -3.13 -9.00
CA ARG A 458 -27.18 -4.60 -8.93
C ARG A 458 -25.84 -5.22 -9.40
N GLU A 459 -25.08 -4.53 -10.24
CA GLU A 459 -23.81 -5.02 -10.78
C GLU A 459 -22.67 -4.80 -9.79
N SER A 460 -22.56 -3.59 -9.21
CA SER A 460 -21.50 -3.24 -8.27
C SER A 460 -21.73 -3.80 -6.87
N ALA A 461 -22.98 -4.01 -6.46
CA ALA A 461 -23.34 -4.36 -5.09
C ALA A 461 -22.71 -5.65 -4.54
N LYS A 462 -22.32 -6.60 -5.39
CA LYS A 462 -21.69 -7.87 -4.96
C LYS A 462 -20.25 -7.69 -4.47
N GLN A 463 -19.57 -6.65 -4.95
CA GLN A 463 -18.16 -6.36 -4.66
C GLN A 463 -17.97 -4.97 -4.01
N SER A 464 -19.06 -4.23 -3.80
CA SER A 464 -19.05 -2.95 -3.10
C SER A 464 -18.51 -3.12 -1.68
N THR A 465 -17.65 -2.19 -1.29
CA THR A 465 -17.09 -2.10 0.07
C THR A 465 -18.05 -1.41 1.04
N GLY A 466 -19.15 -0.85 0.54
CA GLY A 466 -20.17 -0.13 1.31
C GLY A 466 -19.88 1.37 1.46
N HIS A 467 -20.90 2.09 1.90
CA HIS A 467 -20.90 3.53 2.11
C HIS A 467 -19.91 3.92 3.20
N GLY A 468 -19.94 3.24 4.35
CA GLY A 468 -19.18 3.61 5.53
C GLY A 468 -17.81 2.95 5.69
N SER A 469 -17.20 2.47 4.59
CA SER A 469 -15.88 1.84 4.58
C SER A 469 -14.88 2.68 3.76
N PRO A 470 -14.16 3.62 4.39
CA PRO A 470 -13.11 4.39 3.71
C PRO A 470 -11.95 3.46 3.27
N LEU A 471 -11.55 3.56 1.99
CA LEU A 471 -10.51 2.71 1.41
C LEU A 471 -9.16 3.44 1.36
N PRO A 472 -8.02 2.79 1.71
CA PRO A 472 -6.70 3.46 1.80
C PRO A 472 -6.24 4.17 0.52
N THR A 473 -6.74 3.72 -0.64
CA THR A 473 -6.40 4.25 -1.97
C THR A 473 -7.35 5.36 -2.44
N LEU A 474 -8.44 5.63 -1.72
CA LEU A 474 -9.41 6.68 -2.02
C LEU A 474 -9.33 7.78 -0.96
N VAL A 475 -9.65 9.01 -1.35
CA VAL A 475 -9.66 10.14 -0.42
C VAL A 475 -10.72 9.91 0.66
N HIS A 476 -10.32 10.09 1.91
CA HIS A 476 -11.23 10.19 3.05
C HIS A 476 -11.13 11.60 3.61
N GLY A 477 -12.25 12.31 3.70
CA GLY A 477 -12.25 13.75 3.95
C GLY A 477 -13.43 14.41 3.26
N GLY A 478 -13.57 15.73 3.39
CA GLY A 478 -14.68 16.44 2.79
C GLY A 478 -14.65 17.94 3.07
N PRO A 479 -15.28 18.76 2.22
CA PRO A 479 -15.26 20.22 2.36
C PRO A 479 -16.14 20.68 3.54
N GLY A 480 -16.04 21.98 3.87
CA GLY A 480 -16.99 22.64 4.75
C GLY A 480 -17.06 22.03 6.16
N ARG A 481 -18.24 21.51 6.55
CA ARG A 481 -18.48 20.95 7.88
C ARG A 481 -17.60 19.76 8.20
N ALA A 482 -17.39 18.87 7.23
CA ALA A 482 -16.53 17.70 7.35
C ALA A 482 -15.05 18.05 7.62
N GLY A 483 -14.68 19.32 7.50
CA GLY A 483 -13.45 19.90 8.05
C GLY A 483 -12.49 20.48 7.02
N GLY A 484 -12.68 20.15 5.74
CA GLY A 484 -11.86 20.61 4.63
C GLY A 484 -10.55 19.86 4.45
N GLY A 485 -10.28 18.84 5.29
CA GLY A 485 -9.10 17.99 5.18
C GLY A 485 -9.25 16.86 4.17
N GLU A 486 -8.12 16.32 3.75
CA GLU A 486 -8.00 15.06 3.01
C GLU A 486 -7.01 14.14 3.75
N GLU A 487 -7.40 12.87 3.86
CA GLU A 487 -6.64 11.77 4.42
C GLU A 487 -6.66 10.59 3.42
N MET A 488 -5.79 9.59 3.64
CA MET A 488 -5.71 8.38 2.80
C MET A 488 -5.39 8.72 1.32
N GLY A 489 -6.21 8.32 0.34
CA GLY A 489 -6.03 8.75 -1.07
C GLY A 489 -4.80 8.20 -1.80
N GLY A 490 -4.22 7.10 -1.31
CA GLY A 490 -3.04 6.47 -1.91
C GLY A 490 -1.81 7.38 -1.86
N LYS A 491 -1.18 7.67 -3.02
CA LYS A 491 -0.06 8.63 -3.08
C LYS A 491 -0.43 10.02 -2.57
N ARG A 492 -1.72 10.42 -2.62
CA ARG A 492 -2.16 11.78 -2.21
C ARG A 492 -1.89 12.02 -0.72
N GLY A 493 -2.31 11.10 0.14
CA GLY A 493 -2.10 11.22 1.58
C GLY A 493 -0.64 11.30 1.97
N ILE A 494 0.22 10.49 1.34
CA ILE A 494 1.67 10.48 1.59
C ILE A 494 2.26 11.86 1.32
N LYS A 495 1.82 12.54 0.25
CA LYS A 495 2.30 13.88 -0.13
C LYS A 495 1.98 14.95 0.92
N HIS A 496 0.95 14.80 1.76
CA HIS A 496 0.66 15.77 2.82
C HIS A 496 1.75 15.82 3.90
N TYR A 497 2.52 14.74 4.07
CA TYR A 497 3.61 14.64 5.03
C TYR A 497 4.98 14.97 4.41
N MET A 498 5.02 15.39 3.15
CA MET A 498 6.24 15.73 2.43
C MET A 498 6.27 17.21 2.09
N GLN A 499 7.47 17.76 1.98
CA GLN A 499 7.70 19.10 1.48
C GLN A 499 7.91 19.06 -0.03
N ARG A 500 7.01 19.67 -0.78
CA ARG A 500 7.19 19.92 -2.22
C ARG A 500 8.21 21.04 -2.42
N CYS A 501 9.20 20.82 -3.26
CA CYS A 501 10.20 21.81 -3.64
C CYS A 501 10.37 21.82 -5.16
N ALA A 502 10.26 22.99 -5.78
CA ALA A 502 10.64 23.17 -7.17
C ALA A 502 12.15 23.38 -7.24
N ILE A 503 12.85 22.46 -7.88
CA ILE A 503 14.28 22.58 -8.18
C ILE A 503 14.45 23.03 -9.62
N GLN A 504 15.44 23.89 -9.85
CA GLN A 504 15.76 24.45 -11.16
C GLN A 504 17.23 24.24 -11.47
N GLY A 505 17.57 24.00 -12.73
CA GLY A 505 18.95 23.79 -13.13
C GLY A 505 19.08 23.32 -14.57
N SER A 506 20.29 22.90 -14.92
CA SER A 506 20.51 22.22 -16.19
C SER A 506 19.91 20.80 -16.17
N PRO A 507 19.55 20.23 -17.34
CA PRO A 507 19.12 18.84 -17.41
C PRO A 507 20.12 17.86 -16.79
N THR A 508 21.43 18.10 -16.94
CA THR A 508 22.48 17.29 -16.31
C THR A 508 22.39 17.34 -14.79
N THR A 509 22.34 18.54 -14.19
CA THR A 509 22.26 18.68 -12.73
C THR A 509 20.96 18.08 -12.18
N LEU A 510 19.83 18.30 -12.85
CA LEU A 510 18.56 17.71 -12.42
C LEU A 510 18.56 16.18 -12.57
N THR A 511 19.29 15.62 -13.52
CA THR A 511 19.48 14.16 -13.63
C THR A 511 20.21 13.61 -12.41
N GLU A 512 21.27 14.26 -11.95
CA GLU A 512 21.99 13.84 -10.74
C GLU A 512 21.14 14.00 -9.47
N ILE A 513 20.39 15.09 -9.34
CA ILE A 513 19.54 15.33 -8.16
C ILE A 513 18.40 14.33 -8.09
N THR A 514 17.69 14.10 -9.20
CA THR A 514 16.49 13.26 -9.22
C THR A 514 16.80 11.76 -9.37
N GLY A 515 17.98 11.42 -9.90
CA GLY A 515 18.26 10.05 -10.34
C GLY A 515 17.40 9.61 -11.54
N ILE A 516 16.81 10.57 -12.27
CA ILE A 516 16.03 10.34 -13.48
C ILE A 516 16.65 11.17 -14.59
N TYR A 517 17.08 10.51 -15.67
CA TYR A 517 17.63 11.19 -16.84
C TYR A 517 16.64 12.17 -17.44
N GLN A 518 17.11 13.40 -17.64
CA GLN A 518 16.39 14.46 -18.33
C GLN A 518 16.88 14.52 -19.78
N ALA A 519 15.97 14.71 -20.74
CA ALA A 519 16.36 14.92 -22.13
C ALA A 519 17.34 16.11 -22.25
N LYS A 520 18.32 16.02 -23.16
CA LYS A 520 19.40 17.01 -23.36
C LYS A 520 20.40 17.14 -22.19
N ALA A 521 20.33 16.28 -21.18
CA ALA A 521 21.40 16.12 -20.20
C ALA A 521 22.65 15.53 -20.85
N ASP A 522 23.79 15.69 -20.19
CA ASP A 522 25.04 15.10 -20.67
C ASP A 522 24.95 13.57 -20.59
N TYR A 523 25.30 12.93 -21.70
CA TYR A 523 25.37 11.48 -21.77
C TYR A 523 26.55 10.95 -20.96
N LYS A 524 26.39 9.79 -20.34
CA LYS A 524 27.48 9.03 -19.71
C LYS A 524 27.78 7.82 -20.59
N PRO A 525 28.81 7.85 -21.44
CA PRO A 525 29.13 6.73 -22.32
C PRO A 525 29.33 5.44 -21.54
N ALA A 526 28.67 4.36 -21.96
CA ALA A 526 28.87 3.04 -21.39
C ALA A 526 30.14 2.38 -21.96
N GLU A 527 30.97 1.75 -21.11
CA GLU A 527 32.20 1.07 -21.55
C GLU A 527 31.93 -0.18 -22.38
N LYS A 528 30.85 -0.89 -22.05
CA LYS A 528 30.29 -2.01 -22.83
C LYS A 528 28.84 -1.72 -23.15
N HIS A 529 28.22 -2.57 -23.97
CA HIS A 529 26.81 -2.46 -24.31
C HIS A 529 25.93 -2.39 -23.04
N PRO A 530 25.00 -1.41 -22.89
CA PRO A 530 24.23 -1.21 -21.66
C PRO A 530 23.43 -2.44 -21.20
N PHE A 531 22.90 -3.24 -22.14
CA PHE A 531 22.22 -4.51 -21.86
C PHE A 531 23.12 -5.65 -21.35
N ALA A 532 24.44 -5.47 -21.33
CA ALA A 532 25.39 -6.43 -20.75
C ALA A 532 25.72 -6.14 -19.27
N TYR A 533 25.13 -5.09 -18.67
CA TYR A 533 25.26 -4.76 -17.26
C TYR A 533 24.12 -5.36 -16.44
N HIS A 534 24.42 -5.74 -15.19
CA HIS A 534 23.37 -6.06 -14.23
C HIS A 534 22.68 -4.78 -13.74
N TRP A 535 21.48 -4.94 -13.18
CA TRP A 535 20.64 -3.82 -12.74
C TRP A 535 21.36 -2.84 -11.78
N ASP A 536 22.22 -3.36 -10.91
CA ASP A 536 22.97 -2.59 -9.92
C ASP A 536 24.06 -1.70 -10.54
N GLU A 537 24.62 -2.14 -11.68
CA GLU A 537 25.73 -1.48 -12.37
C GLU A 537 25.23 -0.35 -13.29
N ILE A 538 23.98 -0.42 -13.72
CA ILE A 538 23.34 0.59 -14.58
C ILE A 538 23.07 1.86 -13.78
N LYS A 539 23.33 3.03 -14.39
CA LYS A 539 23.10 4.34 -13.77
C LYS A 539 22.29 5.25 -14.71
N PRO A 540 21.40 6.10 -14.17
CA PRO A 540 20.74 7.14 -14.96
C PRO A 540 21.75 7.95 -15.79
N GLY A 541 21.43 8.17 -17.06
CA GLY A 541 22.30 8.83 -18.04
C GLY A 541 23.33 7.92 -18.72
N MET A 542 23.52 6.67 -18.27
CA MET A 542 24.35 5.67 -18.96
C MET A 542 23.82 5.44 -20.37
N SER A 543 24.66 5.63 -21.39
CA SER A 543 24.19 5.78 -22.76
C SER A 543 25.07 5.05 -23.79
N LEU A 544 24.43 4.59 -24.87
CA LEU A 544 25.04 3.98 -26.05
C LEU A 544 24.57 4.72 -27.30
N GLN A 545 25.52 5.12 -28.16
CA GLN A 545 25.23 5.44 -29.56
C GLN A 545 25.34 4.16 -30.39
N THR A 546 24.34 3.86 -31.20
CA THR A 546 24.43 2.76 -32.16
C THR A 546 25.19 3.17 -33.41
N HIS A 547 25.54 2.19 -34.25
CA HIS A 547 25.91 2.46 -35.63
C HIS A 547 24.68 2.93 -36.45
N ASN A 548 24.93 3.36 -37.68
CA ASN A 548 23.91 3.87 -38.59
C ASN A 548 23.16 2.75 -39.32
N ARG A 549 21.94 3.02 -39.77
CA ARG A 549 21.16 2.21 -40.72
C ARG A 549 20.39 3.12 -41.68
N THR A 550 20.58 2.91 -42.98
CA THR A 550 19.80 3.59 -44.03
C THR A 550 18.48 2.86 -44.26
N LEU A 551 17.37 3.59 -44.30
CA LEU A 551 16.05 3.04 -44.59
C LEU A 551 15.84 2.98 -46.10
N THR A 552 15.49 1.82 -46.65
CA THR A 552 15.29 1.67 -48.10
C THR A 552 13.81 1.58 -48.46
N ASP A 553 13.46 1.88 -49.72
CA ASP A 553 12.10 1.68 -50.23
C ASP A 553 11.63 0.22 -50.07
N THR A 554 12.56 -0.73 -50.23
CA THR A 554 12.30 -2.16 -50.01
C THR A 554 11.99 -2.46 -48.55
N ASP A 555 12.65 -1.81 -47.58
CA ASP A 555 12.30 -1.96 -46.16
C ASP A 555 10.86 -1.51 -45.88
N ILE A 556 10.46 -0.36 -46.44
CA ILE A 556 9.10 0.20 -46.26
C ILE A 556 8.05 -0.77 -46.83
N ILE A 557 8.26 -1.25 -48.05
CA ILE A 557 7.35 -2.22 -48.70
C ILE A 557 7.31 -3.54 -47.94
N ASN A 558 8.46 -4.08 -47.55
CA ASN A 558 8.53 -5.36 -46.82
C ASN A 558 7.85 -5.26 -45.46
N PHE A 559 8.04 -4.14 -44.74
CA PHE A 559 7.38 -3.93 -43.46
C PHE A 559 5.87 -3.81 -43.64
N GLY A 560 5.40 -3.07 -44.65
CA GLY A 560 3.97 -3.00 -44.99
C GLY A 560 3.39 -4.37 -45.30
N ASN A 561 4.07 -5.19 -46.12
CA ASN A 561 3.65 -6.57 -46.43
C ASN A 561 3.64 -7.48 -45.18
N LEU A 562 4.65 -7.36 -44.32
CA LEU A 562 4.78 -8.19 -43.11
C LEU A 562 3.73 -7.85 -42.05
N THR A 563 3.52 -6.55 -41.81
CA THR A 563 2.61 -6.05 -40.77
C THR A 563 1.19 -5.89 -41.25
N TRP A 564 0.98 -5.96 -42.56
CA TRP A 564 -0.27 -5.64 -43.25
C TRP A 564 -0.71 -4.17 -43.12
N ASP A 565 0.19 -3.30 -42.66
CA ASP A 565 -0.02 -1.87 -42.70
C ASP A 565 0.25 -1.37 -44.11
N HIS A 566 -0.80 -1.20 -44.90
CA HIS A 566 -0.73 -0.63 -46.24
C HIS A 566 -1.23 0.81 -46.29
N PHE A 567 -1.12 1.56 -45.18
CA PHE A 567 -1.51 2.96 -45.13
C PHE A 567 -0.88 3.77 -46.27
N TYR A 568 -1.69 4.61 -46.91
CA TYR A 568 -1.36 5.25 -48.20
C TYR A 568 -0.05 6.04 -48.15
N ALA A 569 0.29 6.67 -47.02
CA ALA A 569 1.52 7.44 -46.85
C ALA A 569 2.81 6.61 -47.01
N HIS A 570 2.70 5.28 -46.90
CA HIS A 570 3.82 4.33 -47.03
C HIS A 570 3.77 3.52 -48.33
N THR A 571 2.61 3.41 -48.96
CA THR A 571 2.38 2.47 -50.07
C THR A 571 2.01 3.13 -51.39
N ASP A 572 1.32 4.27 -51.36
CA ASP A 572 0.73 4.93 -52.52
C ASP A 572 1.19 6.39 -52.65
N ILE A 573 2.21 6.59 -53.48
CA ILE A 573 2.78 7.91 -53.79
C ILE A 573 1.82 8.82 -54.55
N THR A 574 0.75 8.28 -55.15
CA THR A 574 -0.24 9.08 -55.89
C THR A 574 -1.30 9.71 -55.00
N SER A 575 -1.40 9.25 -53.75
CA SER A 575 -2.39 9.70 -52.76
C SER A 575 -1.82 10.66 -51.71
N LEU A 576 -0.66 11.28 -51.96
CA LEU A 576 -0.02 12.20 -51.02
C LEU A 576 -0.52 13.65 -51.13
N GLU A 577 -1.24 13.99 -52.21
CA GLU A 577 -1.82 15.32 -52.41
C GLU A 577 -2.79 15.68 -51.27
N GLY A 578 -2.57 16.83 -50.61
CA GLY A 578 -3.36 17.28 -49.45
C GLY A 578 -2.95 16.66 -48.11
N SER A 579 -1.93 15.78 -48.10
CA SER A 579 -1.31 15.28 -46.88
C SER A 579 -0.11 16.15 -46.45
N ILE A 580 0.44 15.87 -45.27
CA ILE A 580 1.68 16.50 -44.77
C ILE A 580 2.95 15.85 -45.33
N PHE A 581 2.82 14.79 -46.14
CA PHE A 581 3.94 13.99 -46.61
C PHE A 581 4.28 14.32 -48.06
N GLU A 582 5.55 14.60 -48.31
CA GLU A 582 6.04 14.96 -49.64
C GLU A 582 6.40 13.75 -50.50
N GLN A 583 6.75 12.64 -49.87
CA GLN A 583 7.21 11.40 -50.50
C GLN A 583 6.74 10.19 -49.69
N ARG A 584 7.03 8.99 -50.20
CA ARG A 584 6.77 7.74 -49.46
C ARG A 584 7.54 7.75 -48.14
N THR A 585 6.82 7.68 -47.04
CA THR A 585 7.40 7.71 -45.69
C THR A 585 7.64 6.31 -45.16
N ALA A 586 8.64 6.15 -44.30
CA ALA A 586 8.80 4.96 -43.49
C ALA A 586 7.69 4.84 -42.43
N HIS A 587 7.25 3.61 -42.15
CA HIS A 587 6.28 3.37 -41.07
C HIS A 587 6.88 3.78 -39.72
N GLY A 588 6.11 4.48 -38.88
CA GLY A 588 6.53 4.78 -37.51
C GLY A 588 6.95 3.51 -36.74
N TYR A 589 6.18 2.44 -36.85
CA TYR A 589 6.50 1.16 -36.22
C TYR A 589 7.72 0.48 -36.83
N PHE A 590 8.00 0.71 -38.11
CA PHE A 590 9.24 0.26 -38.73
C PHE A 590 10.44 1.00 -38.14
N ILE A 591 10.35 2.32 -37.96
CA ILE A 591 11.42 3.12 -37.32
C ILE A 591 11.75 2.58 -35.93
N ILE A 592 10.74 2.28 -35.10
CA ILE A 592 10.96 1.70 -33.76
C ILE A 592 11.53 0.29 -33.84
N SER A 593 11.06 -0.54 -34.79
CA SER A 593 11.58 -1.90 -35.00
C SER A 593 13.04 -1.88 -35.45
N ALA A 594 13.38 -0.97 -36.37
CA ALA A 594 14.74 -0.74 -36.84
C ALA A 594 15.63 -0.21 -35.72
N ALA A 595 15.12 0.71 -34.89
CA ALA A 595 15.82 1.20 -33.72
C ALA A 595 16.14 0.08 -32.74
N ALA A 596 15.17 -0.79 -32.40
CA ALA A 596 15.40 -1.96 -31.56
C ALA A 596 16.45 -2.90 -32.15
N GLY A 597 16.42 -3.13 -33.46
CA GLY A 597 17.46 -3.89 -34.16
C GLY A 597 18.88 -3.30 -34.03
N LEU A 598 19.00 -1.99 -33.78
CA LEU A 598 20.28 -1.31 -33.60
C LEU A 598 20.80 -1.35 -32.15
N PHE A 599 19.91 -1.21 -31.15
CA PHE A 599 20.34 -1.09 -29.74
C PHE A 599 20.18 -2.37 -28.92
N VAL A 600 19.51 -3.41 -29.41
CA VAL A 600 19.33 -4.65 -28.64
C VAL A 600 20.59 -5.51 -28.73
N TYR A 601 21.08 -5.94 -27.57
CA TYR A 601 22.23 -6.85 -27.49
C TYR A 601 21.83 -8.29 -27.86
N PRO A 602 22.52 -8.94 -28.83
CA PRO A 602 22.08 -10.25 -29.35
C PRO A 602 22.45 -11.44 -28.44
N ASN A 603 23.49 -11.32 -27.61
CA ASN A 603 23.95 -12.42 -26.78
C ASN A 603 23.18 -12.50 -25.45
N LYS A 604 23.11 -13.71 -24.86
CA LYS A 604 22.55 -13.90 -23.52
C LYS A 604 23.28 -13.02 -22.51
N GLY A 605 22.52 -12.26 -21.73
CA GLY A 605 23.03 -11.35 -20.72
C GLY A 605 22.04 -11.15 -19.57
N PRO A 606 22.24 -10.12 -18.73
CA PRO A 606 21.37 -9.84 -17.58
C PRO A 606 19.95 -9.40 -17.95
N VAL A 607 19.73 -8.93 -19.19
CA VAL A 607 18.38 -8.60 -19.67
C VAL A 607 17.55 -9.88 -19.79
N ALA A 608 16.51 -9.98 -18.98
CA ALA A 608 15.58 -11.11 -19.00
C ALA A 608 14.47 -10.93 -20.04
N ALA A 609 13.91 -9.73 -20.13
CA ALA A 609 12.84 -9.41 -21.07
C ALA A 609 12.79 -7.90 -21.36
N ASN A 610 12.62 -7.55 -22.64
CA ASN A 610 12.15 -6.23 -23.04
C ASN A 610 10.65 -6.33 -23.30
N TYR A 611 9.83 -5.93 -22.33
CA TYR A 611 8.41 -6.33 -22.28
C TYR A 611 7.44 -5.15 -22.40
N GLY A 612 7.93 -3.92 -22.34
CA GLY A 612 7.08 -2.73 -22.35
C GLY A 612 7.66 -1.61 -23.21
N LEU A 613 6.76 -0.83 -23.77
CA LEU A 613 7.05 0.35 -24.56
C LEU A 613 6.07 1.45 -24.10
N GLU A 614 6.63 2.51 -23.53
CA GLU A 614 5.95 3.69 -23.01
C GLU A 614 6.30 4.90 -23.89
N GLU A 615 5.38 5.87 -24.01
CA GLU A 615 5.64 7.20 -24.58
C GLU A 615 6.34 7.21 -25.95
N ILE A 616 5.71 6.68 -26.99
CA ILE A 616 6.23 6.79 -28.36
C ILE A 616 5.75 8.11 -28.97
N ARG A 617 6.68 8.89 -29.52
CA ARG A 617 6.35 10.05 -30.36
C ARG A 617 7.23 10.08 -31.60
N PHE A 618 6.60 10.26 -32.76
CA PHE A 618 7.25 10.55 -34.02
C PHE A 618 7.19 12.05 -34.25
N LEU A 619 8.34 12.70 -34.26
CA LEU A 619 8.46 14.16 -34.32
C LEU A 619 8.47 14.66 -35.76
N ARG A 620 9.08 13.90 -36.67
CA ARG A 620 9.05 14.17 -38.11
C ARG A 620 9.00 12.86 -38.91
N PRO A 621 8.48 12.90 -40.16
CA PRO A 621 8.56 11.74 -41.04
C PRO A 621 10.01 11.45 -41.43
N LEU A 622 10.29 10.16 -41.62
CA LEU A 622 11.49 9.69 -42.32
C LEU A 622 11.05 9.15 -43.68
N TYR A 623 11.88 9.36 -44.69
CA TYR A 623 11.69 8.97 -46.07
C TYR A 623 12.67 7.86 -46.46
N HIS A 624 12.52 7.34 -47.68
CA HIS A 624 13.49 6.42 -48.23
C HIS A 624 14.87 7.10 -48.39
N ASN A 625 15.94 6.34 -48.20
CA ASN A 625 17.34 6.76 -48.15
C ASN A 625 17.76 7.60 -46.94
N ASP A 626 16.86 7.95 -46.02
CA ASP A 626 17.27 8.58 -44.78
C ASP A 626 18.06 7.59 -43.92
N THR A 627 19.11 8.09 -43.27
CA THR A 627 20.01 7.30 -42.43
C THR A 627 19.76 7.61 -40.96
N ILE A 628 19.39 6.59 -40.18
CA ILE A 628 19.16 6.74 -38.75
C ILE A 628 20.30 6.20 -37.89
N ASN A 629 20.47 6.79 -36.70
CA ASN A 629 21.11 6.13 -35.57
C ASN A 629 20.24 6.25 -34.32
N VAL A 630 20.61 5.52 -33.27
CA VAL A 630 19.87 5.53 -32.01
C VAL A 630 20.80 5.84 -30.86
N ARG A 631 20.30 6.65 -29.92
CA ARG A 631 20.84 6.79 -28.58
C ARG A 631 19.95 6.03 -27.60
N LEU A 632 20.52 5.04 -26.93
CA LEU A 632 19.85 4.31 -25.86
C LEU A 632 20.43 4.78 -24.53
N THR A 633 19.63 5.45 -23.70
CA THR A 633 20.08 6.02 -22.42
C THR A 633 19.24 5.48 -21.26
N CYS A 634 19.86 5.07 -20.15
CA CYS A 634 19.13 4.66 -18.95
C CYS A 634 18.37 5.88 -18.39
N LYS A 635 17.02 5.84 -18.44
CA LYS A 635 16.14 6.89 -17.94
C LYS A 635 15.99 6.83 -16.43
N GLU A 636 15.54 5.69 -15.93
CA GLU A 636 15.14 5.47 -14.55
C GLU A 636 15.30 4.00 -14.20
N LYS A 637 15.61 3.70 -12.94
CA LYS A 637 15.58 2.33 -12.41
C LYS A 637 14.45 2.19 -11.41
N VAL A 638 13.62 1.17 -11.58
CA VAL A 638 12.54 0.83 -10.67
C VAL A 638 12.86 -0.52 -10.03
N ASP A 639 12.90 -0.54 -8.71
CA ASP A 639 13.15 -1.78 -7.97
C ASP A 639 11.91 -2.69 -8.00
N ARG A 640 12.13 -4.01 -7.99
CA ARG A 640 11.09 -5.03 -8.04
C ARG A 640 11.41 -6.11 -7.00
N ASP A 641 10.38 -6.49 -6.24
CA ASP A 641 10.46 -7.65 -5.35
C ASP A 641 10.56 -8.94 -6.19
N GLN A 642 11.40 -9.88 -5.76
CA GLN A 642 11.41 -11.22 -6.36
C GLN A 642 10.09 -11.94 -6.07
N LYS A 643 9.56 -12.65 -7.07
CA LYS A 643 8.33 -13.43 -6.98
C LYS A 643 8.42 -14.63 -7.90
N GLY A 644 7.94 -15.79 -7.45
CA GLY A 644 7.89 -16.97 -8.30
C GLY A 644 9.29 -17.53 -8.60
N LYS A 645 9.35 -18.37 -9.63
CA LYS A 645 10.59 -18.97 -10.16
C LYS A 645 11.37 -18.02 -11.09
N GLU A 646 11.54 -16.77 -10.65
CA GLU A 646 12.32 -15.76 -11.35
C GLU A 646 13.52 -15.33 -10.51
N LEU A 647 14.69 -15.22 -11.13
CA LEU A 647 15.85 -14.62 -10.47
C LEU A 647 15.56 -13.16 -10.11
N PRO A 648 16.10 -12.65 -8.98
CA PRO A 648 15.97 -11.26 -8.58
C PRO A 648 16.30 -10.32 -9.73
N SER A 649 15.37 -9.44 -10.04
CA SER A 649 15.45 -8.49 -11.15
C SER A 649 14.88 -7.15 -10.73
N GLY A 650 15.27 -6.10 -11.44
CA GLY A 650 14.63 -4.79 -11.39
C GLY A 650 14.24 -4.35 -12.80
N ILE A 651 13.45 -3.29 -12.89
CA ILE A 651 13.07 -2.69 -14.17
C ILE A 651 14.03 -1.53 -14.45
N VAL A 652 14.53 -1.46 -15.67
CA VAL A 652 15.24 -0.28 -16.20
C VAL A 652 14.38 0.30 -17.31
N LYS A 653 14.01 1.57 -17.14
CA LYS A 653 13.41 2.36 -18.20
C LYS A 653 14.55 2.93 -19.03
N TRP A 654 14.54 2.69 -20.34
CA TRP A 654 15.51 3.30 -21.25
C TRP A 654 14.82 4.33 -22.12
N TYR A 655 15.40 5.52 -22.18
CA TYR A 655 15.04 6.56 -23.12
C TYR A 655 15.75 6.30 -24.44
N VAL A 656 14.96 6.10 -25.48
CA VAL A 656 15.39 5.83 -26.86
C VAL A 656 15.18 7.12 -27.65
N GLU A 657 16.25 7.65 -28.20
CA GLU A 657 16.23 8.79 -29.11
C GLU A 657 16.73 8.32 -30.47
N VAL A 658 15.89 8.45 -31.50
CA VAL A 658 16.25 8.13 -32.87
C VAL A 658 16.62 9.42 -33.58
N PHE A 659 17.78 9.47 -34.21
CA PHE A 659 18.26 10.63 -34.93
C PHE A 659 18.39 10.34 -36.42
N ASP A 660 17.97 11.29 -37.23
CA ASP A 660 18.38 11.40 -38.62
C ASP A 660 19.82 11.97 -38.67
N VAL A 661 20.71 11.20 -39.29
CA VAL A 661 22.14 11.53 -39.39
C VAL A 661 22.39 12.58 -40.49
N GLU A 662 21.49 12.68 -41.47
CA GLU A 662 21.64 13.52 -42.66
C GLU A 662 20.98 14.90 -42.49
N ALA A 663 20.16 15.09 -41.44
CA ALA A 663 19.54 16.36 -41.14
C ALA A 663 20.56 17.48 -40.86
N VAL A 664 20.34 18.62 -41.53
CA VAL A 664 21.25 19.79 -41.51
C VAL A 664 21.10 20.61 -40.24
N GLU A 665 19.85 20.90 -39.85
CA GLU A 665 19.56 21.66 -38.64
C GLU A 665 19.57 20.76 -37.41
N GLU A 666 20.19 21.21 -36.31
CA GLU A 666 20.35 20.39 -35.09
C GLU A 666 19.00 20.04 -34.45
N GLU A 667 18.03 20.95 -34.53
CA GLU A 667 16.64 20.69 -34.09
C GLU A 667 15.93 19.63 -34.95
N ASP A 668 16.40 19.46 -36.18
CA ASP A 668 15.89 18.51 -37.15
C ASP A 668 16.58 17.14 -37.12
N LYS A 669 17.45 16.88 -36.14
CA LYS A 669 18.07 15.55 -36.01
C LYS A 669 17.17 14.56 -35.28
N LEU A 670 16.55 14.94 -34.16
CA LEU A 670 15.75 13.99 -33.35
C LEU A 670 14.39 13.65 -34.01
N VAL A 671 14.24 12.47 -34.58
CA VAL A 671 13.03 12.08 -35.37
C VAL A 671 11.97 11.37 -34.55
N ALA A 672 12.38 10.63 -33.52
CA ALA A 672 11.47 9.83 -32.71
C ALA A 672 12.03 9.62 -31.31
N ILE A 673 11.14 9.53 -30.34
CA ILE A 673 11.46 9.17 -28.96
C ILE A 673 10.58 8.01 -28.50
N ALA A 674 11.11 7.20 -27.61
CA ALA A 674 10.39 6.12 -26.94
C ALA A 674 11.00 5.87 -25.56
N THR A 675 10.20 5.34 -24.63
CA THR A 675 10.72 4.77 -23.38
C THR A 675 10.46 3.26 -23.39
N ILE A 676 11.50 2.42 -23.29
CA ILE A 676 11.32 0.96 -23.20
C ILE A 676 11.48 0.48 -21.76
N LEU A 677 10.71 -0.54 -21.38
CA LEU A 677 10.76 -1.19 -20.08
C LEU A 677 11.47 -2.53 -20.21
N THR A 678 12.64 -2.62 -19.59
CA THR A 678 13.47 -3.81 -19.63
C THR A 678 13.62 -4.39 -18.23
N MET A 679 13.28 -5.66 -18.09
CA MET A 679 13.56 -6.43 -16.88
C MET A 679 15.02 -6.88 -16.93
N VAL A 680 15.80 -6.47 -15.93
CA VAL A 680 17.25 -6.74 -15.84
C VAL A 680 17.53 -7.45 -14.53
N GLN A 681 18.24 -8.57 -14.61
CA GLN A 681 18.65 -9.35 -13.45
C GLN A 681 19.58 -8.51 -12.54
N LYS A 682 19.34 -8.61 -11.23
CA LYS A 682 20.20 -8.05 -10.21
C LYS A 682 21.46 -8.90 -10.10
N LYS A 683 22.57 -8.24 -9.82
CA LYS A 683 23.85 -8.91 -9.62
C LYS A 683 23.75 -9.76 -8.36
N GLN A 684 24.11 -11.03 -8.50
CA GLN A 684 24.23 -11.91 -7.35
C GLN A 684 25.58 -11.65 -6.69
N THR A 685 25.57 -11.27 -5.41
CA THR A 685 26.78 -11.05 -4.60
C THR A 685 26.75 -11.78 -3.25
N THR A 686 25.64 -12.42 -2.91
CA THR A 686 25.42 -13.07 -1.61
C THR A 686 26.13 -14.42 -1.46
N PHE A 687 26.45 -15.08 -2.57
CA PHE A 687 26.89 -16.47 -2.62
C PHE A 687 28.09 -16.53 -3.55
N HIS A 688 29.09 -17.32 -3.17
CA HIS A 688 30.12 -17.71 -4.10
C HIS A 688 29.54 -18.67 -5.15
N GLU A 689 29.91 -18.46 -6.41
CA GLU A 689 29.57 -19.41 -7.48
C GLU A 689 30.31 -20.73 -7.25
N ILE A 690 29.59 -21.83 -7.46
CA ILE A 690 30.09 -23.18 -7.21
C ILE A 690 30.54 -23.78 -8.54
N ASP A 691 31.86 -23.88 -8.71
CA ASP A 691 32.50 -24.67 -9.74
C ASP A 691 33.56 -25.61 -9.12
N LEU A 692 34.10 -26.52 -9.93
CA LEU A 692 35.07 -27.50 -9.46
C LEU A 692 36.33 -26.85 -8.86
N ASN A 693 36.80 -25.74 -9.43
CA ASN A 693 38.00 -25.05 -8.94
C ASN A 693 37.75 -24.44 -7.55
N PHE A 694 36.61 -23.78 -7.39
CA PHE A 694 36.18 -23.21 -6.11
C PHE A 694 36.03 -24.31 -5.05
N LEU A 695 35.35 -25.41 -5.40
CA LEU A 695 35.18 -26.56 -4.51
C LEU A 695 36.52 -27.14 -4.07
N GLN A 696 37.44 -27.38 -5.01
CA GLN A 696 38.78 -27.89 -4.71
C GLN A 696 39.55 -26.96 -3.77
N GLN A 697 39.49 -25.65 -4.01
CA GLN A 697 40.14 -24.67 -3.16
C GLN A 697 39.58 -24.66 -1.73
N LYS A 698 38.26 -24.70 -1.56
CA LYS A 698 37.63 -24.61 -0.24
C LYS A 698 37.70 -25.92 0.55
N ILE A 699 37.47 -27.06 -0.10
CA ILE A 699 37.48 -28.36 0.56
C ILE A 699 38.91 -28.81 0.89
N SER A 700 39.93 -28.44 0.10
CA SER A 700 41.33 -28.71 0.45
C SER A 700 41.76 -28.01 1.75
N ALA A 701 41.23 -26.81 2.03
CA ALA A 701 41.49 -26.05 3.25
C ALA A 701 40.83 -26.61 4.52
N LEU A 702 39.85 -27.51 4.39
CA LEU A 702 39.15 -28.12 5.52
C LEU A 702 40.02 -29.19 6.20
N THR A 703 40.35 -29.06 7.47
CA THR A 703 41.14 -30.03 8.24
C THR A 703 40.25 -30.89 9.16
N GLU A 704 40.77 -32.02 9.67
CA GLU A 704 40.01 -32.92 10.56
C GLU A 704 39.64 -32.27 11.91
N ASP A 705 40.47 -31.34 12.37
CA ASP A 705 40.31 -30.60 13.62
C ASP A 705 39.46 -29.33 13.50
N ALA A 706 39.00 -28.99 12.29
CA ALA A 706 38.17 -27.83 12.04
C ALA A 706 36.84 -27.94 12.81
N LYS A 707 36.42 -26.84 13.45
CA LYS A 707 35.18 -26.78 14.23
C LYS A 707 34.13 -25.97 13.49
N ALA A 708 32.91 -26.50 13.47
CA ALA A 708 31.76 -25.77 12.97
C ALA A 708 31.44 -24.56 13.86
N ASN A 709 31.20 -23.41 13.24
CA ASN A 709 30.72 -22.17 13.88
C ASN A 709 29.31 -22.33 14.46
N TRP A 710 28.50 -23.23 13.89
CA TRP A 710 27.19 -23.63 14.40
C TRP A 710 26.86 -25.07 14.00
N GLY A 711 25.89 -25.70 14.68
CA GLY A 711 25.51 -27.10 14.43
C GLY A 711 26.50 -28.12 15.04
N ILE A 712 26.27 -29.41 14.76
CA ILE A 712 27.00 -30.53 15.38
C ILE A 712 27.90 -31.31 14.41
N MET A 713 27.88 -31.00 13.11
CA MET A 713 28.63 -31.74 12.09
C MET A 713 30.14 -31.63 12.32
N THR A 714 30.86 -32.75 12.14
CA THR A 714 32.33 -32.71 11.97
C THR A 714 32.69 -32.37 10.53
N PRO A 715 33.95 -32.03 10.23
CA PRO A 715 34.41 -31.80 8.85
C PRO A 715 34.05 -32.93 7.89
N GLN A 716 34.22 -34.19 8.31
CA GLN A 716 33.86 -35.35 7.49
C GLN A 716 32.35 -35.47 7.27
N HIS A 717 31.54 -35.27 8.32
CA HIS A 717 30.08 -35.29 8.18
C HIS A 717 29.58 -34.23 7.19
N MET A 718 30.18 -33.05 7.18
CA MET A 718 29.81 -31.99 6.23
C MET A 718 30.12 -32.41 4.79
N VAL A 719 31.30 -32.96 4.51
CA VAL A 719 31.69 -33.41 3.15
C VAL A 719 30.78 -34.55 2.68
N GLU A 720 30.53 -35.55 3.53
CA GLU A 720 29.64 -36.67 3.22
C GLU A 720 28.18 -36.23 3.03
N HIS A 721 27.74 -35.21 3.77
CA HIS A 721 26.42 -34.62 3.60
C HIS A 721 26.26 -33.93 2.24
N LEU A 722 27.27 -33.17 1.79
CA LEU A 722 27.24 -32.54 0.47
C LEU A 722 27.33 -33.59 -0.65
N GLU A 723 28.15 -34.63 -0.48
CA GLU A 723 28.22 -35.78 -1.40
C GLU A 723 26.85 -36.45 -1.54
N MET A 724 26.17 -36.72 -0.41
CA MET A 724 24.84 -37.30 -0.41
C MET A 724 23.86 -36.45 -1.23
N GLY A 725 23.91 -35.12 -1.10
CA GLY A 725 23.08 -34.21 -1.90
C GLY A 725 23.30 -34.36 -3.41
N LEU A 726 24.56 -34.51 -3.84
CA LEU A 726 24.92 -34.71 -5.25
C LEU A 726 24.45 -36.07 -5.77
N ARG A 727 24.58 -37.14 -4.99
CA ARG A 727 24.08 -38.48 -5.35
C ARG A 727 22.56 -38.57 -5.37
N ILE A 728 21.86 -37.77 -4.55
CA ILE A 728 20.41 -37.60 -4.70
C ILE A 728 20.09 -36.91 -6.03
N ALA A 729 20.84 -35.87 -6.39
CA ALA A 729 20.61 -35.12 -7.63
C ALA A 729 20.79 -35.96 -8.91
N THR A 730 21.66 -36.99 -8.89
CA THR A 730 21.84 -37.94 -10.00
C THR A 730 20.88 -39.13 -9.96
N GLY A 731 20.05 -39.25 -8.92
CA GLY A 731 19.11 -40.37 -8.74
C GLY A 731 19.73 -41.65 -8.20
N GLU A 732 21.04 -41.66 -7.90
CA GLU A 732 21.72 -42.78 -7.20
C GLU A 732 21.08 -43.05 -5.84
N ILE A 733 20.62 -41.99 -5.18
CA ILE A 733 19.79 -42.07 -3.97
C ILE A 733 18.41 -41.52 -4.33
N SER A 734 17.40 -42.38 -4.40
CA SER A 734 16.05 -42.01 -4.82
C SER A 734 14.92 -42.66 -3.99
N ASP A 735 15.24 -43.58 -3.09
CA ASP A 735 14.29 -44.27 -2.22
C ASP A 735 13.93 -43.43 -0.97
N PHE A 736 13.19 -42.34 -1.20
CA PHE A 736 12.62 -41.50 -0.14
C PHE A 736 11.37 -40.78 -0.62
N GLU A 737 10.52 -40.32 0.30
CA GLU A 737 9.36 -39.48 -0.01
C GLU A 737 9.70 -37.99 0.07
N VAL A 738 8.96 -37.17 -0.67
CA VAL A 738 9.07 -35.70 -0.55
C VAL A 738 8.43 -35.29 0.77
N ALA A 739 9.22 -34.72 1.67
CA ALA A 739 8.79 -34.33 3.02
C ALA A 739 7.89 -33.07 3.00
N THR A 740 8.03 -32.22 1.99
CA THR A 740 7.23 -31.00 1.86
C THR A 740 5.85 -31.32 1.29
N PRO A 741 4.74 -30.92 1.95
CA PRO A 741 3.40 -31.12 1.41
C PRO A 741 3.20 -30.42 0.07
N GLN A 742 2.41 -31.03 -0.83
CA GLN A 742 2.19 -30.55 -2.20
C GLN A 742 1.77 -29.07 -2.27
N GLU A 743 0.96 -28.61 -1.33
CA GLU A 743 0.46 -27.22 -1.26
C GLU A 743 1.52 -26.16 -0.94
N TYR A 744 2.69 -26.57 -0.42
CA TYR A 744 3.82 -25.68 -0.10
C TYR A 744 4.99 -25.82 -1.07
N LEU A 745 5.00 -26.85 -1.93
CA LEU A 745 6.15 -27.13 -2.81
C LEU A 745 6.52 -25.93 -3.69
N GLU A 746 5.54 -25.28 -4.31
CA GLU A 746 5.80 -24.10 -5.15
C GLU A 746 6.52 -22.99 -4.35
N LYS A 747 6.00 -22.64 -3.17
CA LYS A 747 6.60 -21.61 -2.30
C LYS A 747 8.00 -21.98 -1.83
N VAL A 748 8.24 -23.25 -1.54
CA VAL A 748 9.56 -23.72 -1.10
C VAL A 748 10.54 -23.68 -2.28
N GLN A 749 10.12 -24.09 -3.48
CA GLN A 749 10.92 -23.97 -4.71
C GLN A 749 11.25 -22.51 -5.05
N GLU A 750 10.34 -21.55 -4.84
CA GLU A 750 10.62 -20.12 -5.04
C GLU A 750 11.83 -19.62 -4.24
N THR A 751 12.10 -20.21 -3.06
CA THR A 751 13.26 -19.83 -2.23
C THR A 751 14.60 -20.16 -2.87
N LEU A 752 14.65 -21.08 -3.85
CA LEU A 752 15.86 -21.39 -4.62
C LEU A 752 16.30 -20.21 -5.49
N TYR A 753 15.34 -19.43 -5.97
CA TYR A 753 15.58 -18.34 -6.92
C TYR A 753 16.04 -17.06 -6.24
N ASN A 754 15.69 -16.85 -4.96
CA ASN A 754 16.03 -15.63 -4.24
C ASN A 754 17.51 -15.61 -3.77
N TYR A 755 18.00 -14.44 -3.36
CA TYR A 755 19.36 -14.29 -2.84
C TYR A 755 19.42 -14.29 -1.30
N GLU A 756 18.48 -14.97 -0.64
CA GLU A 756 18.44 -15.12 0.82
C GLU A 756 19.22 -16.38 1.26
N LYS A 757 20.04 -16.24 2.32
CA LYS A 757 20.80 -17.34 2.89
C LYS A 757 19.88 -18.39 3.52
N MET A 758 20.34 -19.65 3.56
CA MET A 758 19.65 -20.70 4.30
C MET A 758 19.74 -20.41 5.81
N PRO A 759 18.67 -20.66 6.60
CA PRO A 759 18.67 -20.41 8.03
C PRO A 759 19.64 -21.37 8.75
N HIS A 760 20.36 -20.87 9.77
CA HIS A 760 21.38 -21.64 10.50
C HIS A 760 20.87 -22.94 11.17
N ASN A 761 19.60 -22.97 11.56
CA ASN A 761 18.99 -24.10 12.27
C ASN A 761 18.05 -24.91 11.37
N TYR A 762 18.33 -24.97 10.07
CA TYR A 762 17.55 -25.77 9.14
C TYR A 762 17.70 -27.27 9.47
N LYS A 763 16.58 -27.97 9.67
CA LYS A 763 16.56 -29.42 9.93
C LYS A 763 16.25 -30.15 8.63
N MET A 764 17.22 -30.93 8.14
CA MET A 764 17.07 -31.71 6.91
C MET A 764 16.20 -32.96 7.20
N PRO A 765 15.10 -33.21 6.47
CA PRO A 765 14.13 -34.26 6.84
C PRO A 765 14.63 -35.71 6.83
N LEU A 766 15.70 -36.05 6.08
CA LEU A 766 16.26 -37.40 6.08
C LEU A 766 17.27 -37.66 7.20
N LEU A 767 17.67 -36.63 7.96
CA LEU A 767 18.63 -36.79 9.06
C LEU A 767 17.91 -36.92 10.39
N LYS A 768 18.45 -37.76 11.29
CA LYS A 768 17.95 -37.88 12.66
C LYS A 768 18.05 -36.56 13.42
N GLU A 769 17.03 -36.25 14.21
CA GLU A 769 16.98 -35.00 14.95
C GLU A 769 18.02 -34.98 16.09
N ASN A 770 18.94 -34.02 16.04
CA ASN A 770 20.02 -33.82 17.02
C ASN A 770 21.01 -34.99 17.17
N ASP A 771 21.16 -35.81 16.12
CA ASP A 771 22.11 -36.92 16.09
C ASP A 771 22.98 -36.85 14.83
N LEU A 772 24.19 -37.38 14.89
CA LEU A 772 25.08 -37.50 13.74
C LEU A 772 24.83 -38.86 13.07
N GLU A 773 24.73 -38.87 11.74
CA GLU A 773 24.71 -40.12 10.98
C GLU A 773 26.04 -40.86 11.12
N GLU A 774 26.02 -42.19 10.96
CA GLU A 774 27.26 -42.95 10.89
C GLU A 774 28.07 -42.54 9.65
N LEU A 775 29.35 -42.22 9.86
CA LEU A 775 30.28 -41.88 8.78
C LEU A 775 30.41 -43.05 7.79
N LYS A 776 30.22 -42.76 6.50
CA LYS A 776 30.28 -43.74 5.43
C LYS A 776 31.71 -44.06 5.00
N HIS A 777 32.61 -43.09 5.10
CA HIS A 777 34.00 -43.25 4.68
C HIS A 777 34.93 -43.44 5.88
N ASN A 778 36.06 -44.09 5.64
CA ASN A 778 37.02 -44.41 6.71
C ASN A 778 37.71 -43.16 7.30
N ASP A 779 37.88 -42.10 6.50
CA ASP A 779 38.53 -40.86 6.88
C ASP A 779 38.09 -39.67 6.02
N LEU A 780 38.48 -38.47 6.43
CA LEU A 780 38.17 -37.22 5.73
C LEU A 780 38.80 -37.17 4.33
N ALA A 781 39.98 -37.75 4.12
CA ALA A 781 40.65 -37.71 2.83
C ALA A 781 39.85 -38.49 1.77
N LYS A 782 39.35 -39.68 2.14
CA LYS A 782 38.50 -40.48 1.27
C LYS A 782 37.13 -39.84 1.04
N ALA A 783 36.56 -39.19 2.05
CA ALA A 783 35.32 -38.43 1.89
C ALA A 783 35.47 -37.30 0.86
N LYS A 784 36.59 -36.57 0.86
CA LYS A 784 36.86 -35.51 -0.13
C LYS A 784 36.97 -36.06 -1.55
N GLU A 785 37.67 -37.19 -1.73
CA GLU A 785 37.82 -37.84 -3.05
C GLU A 785 36.45 -38.21 -3.64
N ASN A 786 35.62 -38.91 -2.85
CA ASN A 786 34.29 -39.34 -3.26
C ASN A 786 33.33 -38.15 -3.50
N PHE A 787 33.47 -37.06 -2.76
CA PHE A 787 32.73 -35.83 -3.01
C PHE A 787 33.03 -35.25 -4.40
N TYR A 788 34.32 -35.19 -4.80
CA TYR A 788 34.67 -34.67 -6.13
C TYR A 788 34.17 -35.59 -7.25
N GLU A 789 34.27 -36.91 -7.07
CA GLU A 789 33.69 -37.89 -8.00
C GLU A 789 32.18 -37.67 -8.17
N ALA A 790 31.45 -37.49 -7.06
CA ALA A 790 30.01 -37.21 -7.09
C ALA A 790 29.67 -35.88 -7.80
N TYR A 791 30.50 -34.86 -7.65
CA TYR A 791 30.29 -33.57 -8.33
C TYR A 791 30.52 -33.68 -9.84
N GLU A 792 31.57 -34.38 -10.26
CA GLU A 792 31.82 -34.66 -11.68
C GLU A 792 30.71 -35.52 -12.30
N ALA A 793 30.23 -36.53 -11.56
CA ALA A 793 29.10 -37.35 -11.97
C ALA A 793 27.82 -36.53 -12.12
N PHE A 794 27.55 -35.58 -11.21
CA PHE A 794 26.43 -34.65 -11.29
C PHE A 794 26.49 -33.78 -12.56
N GLU A 795 27.63 -33.17 -12.85
CA GLU A 795 27.81 -32.33 -14.05
C GLU A 795 27.73 -33.16 -15.34
N LYS A 796 28.22 -34.39 -15.33
CA LYS A 796 28.12 -35.31 -16.47
C LYS A 796 26.67 -35.76 -16.71
N PHE A 797 25.96 -36.17 -15.67
CA PHE A 797 24.59 -36.67 -15.74
C PHE A 797 23.65 -35.67 -16.40
N PHE A 798 23.62 -34.41 -15.95
CA PHE A 798 22.74 -33.39 -16.53
C PHE A 798 23.20 -32.87 -17.89
N ARG A 799 24.47 -33.07 -18.26
CA ARG A 799 24.95 -32.83 -19.63
C ARG A 799 24.43 -33.89 -20.61
N GLU A 800 24.39 -35.14 -20.16
CA GLU A 800 23.85 -36.27 -20.95
C GLU A 800 22.30 -36.28 -20.95
N HIS A 801 21.68 -35.69 -19.92
CA HIS A 801 20.23 -35.66 -19.72
C HIS A 801 19.67 -34.24 -19.39
N PRO A 802 19.73 -33.28 -20.34
CA PRO A 802 19.47 -31.87 -20.06
C PRO A 802 18.00 -31.53 -19.74
N GLU A 803 17.04 -32.36 -20.15
CA GLU A 803 15.61 -32.16 -19.90
C GLU A 803 15.08 -32.95 -18.70
N THR A 804 15.93 -33.79 -18.09
CA THR A 804 15.54 -34.62 -16.95
C THR A 804 15.33 -33.78 -15.69
N THR A 805 14.35 -34.18 -14.90
CA THR A 805 14.15 -33.71 -13.54
C THR A 805 14.42 -34.86 -12.57
N THR A 806 14.97 -34.55 -11.40
CA THR A 806 15.21 -35.53 -10.35
C THR A 806 14.68 -35.06 -9.01
N LYS A 807 14.32 -36.03 -8.19
CA LYS A 807 13.61 -35.82 -6.93
C LYS A 807 14.53 -35.27 -5.85
N ASN A 808 14.06 -34.24 -5.16
CA ASN A 808 14.63 -33.70 -3.93
C ASN A 808 13.64 -33.85 -2.77
N VAL A 809 14.18 -34.16 -1.58
CA VAL A 809 13.41 -34.40 -0.35
C VAL A 809 12.52 -33.22 0.05
N VAL A 810 13.00 -32.00 -0.15
CA VAL A 810 12.39 -30.77 0.33
C VAL A 810 11.72 -30.02 -0.80
N PHE A 811 12.37 -29.96 -1.95
CA PHE A 811 11.95 -29.13 -3.07
C PHE A 811 11.18 -29.90 -4.14
N GLY A 812 10.93 -31.21 -3.97
CA GLY A 812 10.24 -32.02 -4.98
C GLY A 812 11.09 -32.25 -6.22
N GLU A 813 10.49 -32.34 -7.40
CA GLU A 813 11.23 -32.51 -8.67
C GLU A 813 11.99 -31.23 -9.05
N LEU A 814 13.28 -31.37 -9.35
CA LEU A 814 14.16 -30.26 -9.74
C LEU A 814 14.85 -30.52 -11.09
N THR A 815 14.92 -29.47 -11.89
CA THR A 815 15.76 -29.39 -13.09
C THR A 815 17.24 -29.22 -12.73
N TYR A 816 18.14 -29.42 -13.70
CA TYR A 816 19.57 -29.09 -13.53
C TYR A 816 19.80 -27.67 -13.00
N PHE A 817 19.05 -26.70 -13.51
CA PHE A 817 19.19 -25.31 -13.10
C PHE A 817 18.78 -25.11 -11.63
N GLU A 818 17.66 -25.69 -11.21
CA GLU A 818 17.20 -25.62 -9.81
C GLU A 818 18.16 -26.35 -8.86
N TRP A 819 18.72 -27.49 -9.27
CA TRP A 819 19.79 -28.16 -8.52
C TRP A 819 21.03 -27.28 -8.35
N LYS A 820 21.45 -26.55 -9.40
CA LYS A 820 22.55 -25.59 -9.27
C LYS A 820 22.23 -24.47 -8.30
N LEU A 821 21.01 -23.93 -8.31
CA LEU A 821 20.59 -22.91 -7.36
C LEU A 821 20.60 -23.44 -5.92
N LEU A 822 20.11 -24.67 -5.72
CA LEU A 822 20.15 -25.36 -4.43
C LEU A 822 21.59 -25.58 -3.96
N ASN A 823 22.42 -26.23 -4.78
CA ASN A 823 23.81 -26.53 -4.44
C ASN A 823 24.59 -25.26 -4.11
N ARG A 824 24.35 -24.16 -4.85
CA ARG A 824 24.95 -22.86 -4.52
C ARG A 824 24.59 -22.41 -3.11
N LYS A 825 23.32 -22.41 -2.74
CA LYS A 825 22.86 -22.02 -1.39
C LYS A 825 23.38 -22.96 -0.31
N HIS A 826 23.24 -24.27 -0.56
CA HIS A 826 23.56 -25.33 0.38
C HIS A 826 25.05 -25.41 0.68
N PHE A 827 25.90 -25.31 -0.35
CA PHE A 827 27.35 -25.41 -0.18
C PHE A 827 27.90 -24.15 0.48
N ASN A 828 27.44 -22.96 0.09
CA ASN A 828 27.81 -21.72 0.78
C ASN A 828 27.41 -21.77 2.26
N HIS A 829 26.22 -22.27 2.60
CA HIS A 829 25.80 -22.43 3.99
C HIS A 829 26.78 -23.27 4.81
N HIS A 830 27.20 -24.43 4.30
CA HIS A 830 28.15 -25.29 5.01
C HIS A 830 29.60 -24.76 4.97
N PHE A 831 29.98 -24.02 3.94
CA PHE A 831 31.29 -23.38 3.91
C PHE A 831 31.38 -22.23 4.91
N GLU A 832 30.33 -21.42 5.08
CA GLU A 832 30.25 -20.44 6.18
C GLU A 832 30.22 -21.15 7.55
N GLN A 833 29.54 -22.31 7.65
CA GLN A 833 29.49 -23.12 8.87
C GLN A 833 30.89 -23.52 9.34
N PHE A 834 31.82 -23.79 8.44
CA PHE A 834 33.20 -24.16 8.78
C PHE A 834 34.23 -23.03 8.55
N GLY A 835 33.77 -21.79 8.34
CA GLY A 835 34.65 -20.62 8.15
C GLY A 835 35.55 -20.70 6.92
N LEU A 836 35.11 -21.39 5.86
CA LEU A 836 35.85 -21.54 4.61
C LEU A 836 35.63 -20.35 3.65
N ILE A 837 34.58 -19.56 3.89
CA ILE A 837 34.23 -18.35 3.12
C ILE A 837 33.83 -17.19 4.04
#